data_AF-A0A954G454-F1
#
_entry.id   AF-A0A954G454-F1
#
_cell.length_a   1.000
_cell.length_b   1.000
_cell.length_c   1.000
_cell.angle_alpha   90.00
_cell.angle_beta   90.00
_cell.angle_gamma   90.00
#
_symmetry.space_group_name_H-M   'P 1'
#
loop_
_entity.id
_entity.type
_entity.pdbx_description
1 polymer ?
#
loop_
_entity_poly.entity_id
_entity_poly.type
_entity_poly.pdbx_seq_one_letter_code
_entity_poly.pdbx_strand_id
1 'polypeptide(L)'
;KAELMAIKVCSGRSCTDQAILRGIISAFFNPQGYVPDVVNISLGSHEGYLKRPLSILLQDLSAKFGTTFFVSASNDGPGYRTINGLGGSSPAVFVGAHVSANTLREHYRLAEGVNAPEHGLLYFSSLGPSYTGEMRPNVVAPGSALSSTPLNSDGSSMFNGTSMSSPIAAGAAAAMLSLIKADKDYAKVLERQEKKIEAIRKKSSDSKYSLTSLALSMRLALENSAMRMKGFTYAQQGAGLIDIDKAYPEFLRLANLTLEAKKQTAEFSINHYSKFNRLYDRSNNIEAHKRVDLDLNIDGEVSDQGSLLLKNTPAIVKLEKVEVQDSDGTVTILDVNGKNDKVPFSIALPGKEEAQGNQISLVLSNSSKSFFYSTRKRDLMETGKTYLAYYTVSQHGEREFSFLDVVHKPIELSDLNTEVSLPSLNLQDSERVAAFVVPQKTISAGAYHRYPIAVTRRDSSLTVMLGFVANSSGRLLVSVFNPDGEEIGYRVIQQTAQLGGDRSNATLTVSTKDEGIHEVVVSTFSGNWLNESKYDLLIEAQRFRASTDDLALATVDSGKESEKLITFSNSSNQVKSMSASLGGLTRVVPQDNFPILANYRTFRKLDIPEWRPESGESQTTSVRLTFPPDDKKYEGFSGRIDHRLYKKGPDGKMVEAHKGMFFGRGKSFNNIPRPEPGKPYETLYAAVDTYFTVPYDEGLKDSQGTITLDASFPGIPVKMEGSFDLKILTVGRPDVYILQIKGPKRLIDASAAKTNHSNSSEAILEIPTQINGISKIKVTLPVTVTPDVKSSLAKQLIRSSISISTSDSRISDTIPIEITQ
;
A
#
# COMPACT_ATOMS: atom_id res chain seq x y z
N LYS A 1 -21.25 -31.29 13.35
CA LYS A 1 -21.58 -30.40 12.19
C LYS A 1 -21.64 -28.98 12.74
N ALA A 2 -20.99 -28.01 12.10
CA ALA A 2 -21.03 -26.62 12.55
C ALA A 2 -22.33 -25.94 12.10
N GLU A 3 -22.85 -25.04 12.92
CA GLU A 3 -23.91 -24.10 12.52
C GLU A 3 -23.26 -22.85 11.92
N LEU A 4 -23.89 -22.26 10.90
CA LEU A 4 -23.32 -21.12 10.16
C LEU A 4 -24.10 -19.83 10.44
N MET A 5 -23.37 -18.78 10.80
CA MET A 5 -23.88 -17.41 10.87
C MET A 5 -23.32 -16.62 9.68
N ALA A 6 -24.17 -16.33 8.70
CA ALA A 6 -23.79 -15.54 7.52
C ALA A 6 -24.08 -14.05 7.74
N ILE A 7 -23.03 -13.22 7.82
CA ILE A 7 -23.16 -11.77 8.00
C ILE A 7 -22.70 -11.06 6.73
N LYS A 8 -23.65 -10.44 6.02
CA LYS A 8 -23.37 -9.66 4.81
C LYS A 8 -22.89 -8.25 5.18
N VAL A 9 -21.64 -7.94 4.86
CA VAL A 9 -21.01 -6.63 5.12
C VAL A 9 -20.64 -5.86 3.85
N CYS A 10 -20.70 -6.51 2.70
CA CYS A 10 -20.36 -5.90 1.41
C CYS A 10 -21.62 -5.52 0.62
N SER A 11 -21.54 -4.41 -0.11
CA SER A 11 -22.53 -3.97 -1.09
C SER A 11 -21.85 -3.83 -2.46
N GLY A 12 -22.19 -4.72 -3.39
CA GLY A 12 -21.46 -4.85 -4.66
C GLY A 12 -20.02 -5.29 -4.43
N ARG A 13 -19.05 -4.52 -4.98
CA ARG A 13 -17.60 -4.78 -4.84
C ARG A 13 -16.96 -4.08 -3.63
N SER A 14 -17.73 -3.30 -2.86
CA SER A 14 -17.21 -2.51 -1.73
C SER A 14 -17.65 -3.08 -0.39
N CYS A 15 -16.72 -3.14 0.55
CA CYS A 15 -16.92 -3.55 1.94
C CYS A 15 -16.28 -2.47 2.82
N THR A 16 -17.09 -1.59 3.40
CA THR A 16 -16.56 -0.50 4.21
C THR A 16 -16.20 -0.98 5.62
N ASP A 17 -15.21 -0.36 6.26
CA ASP A 17 -14.81 -0.68 7.63
C ASP A 17 -15.99 -0.58 8.61
N GLN A 18 -16.89 0.39 8.42
CA GLN A 18 -18.08 0.55 9.25
C GLN A 18 -19.03 -0.64 9.09
N ALA A 19 -19.21 -1.14 7.86
CA ALA A 19 -20.08 -2.29 7.62
C ALA A 19 -19.48 -3.57 8.20
N ILE A 20 -18.16 -3.75 8.07
CA ILE A 20 -17.43 -4.87 8.68
C ILE A 20 -17.55 -4.81 10.20
N LEU A 21 -17.29 -3.63 10.80
CA LEU A 21 -17.39 -3.40 12.23
C LEU A 21 -18.80 -3.70 12.76
N ARG A 22 -19.84 -3.15 12.12
CA ARG A 22 -21.24 -3.43 12.49
C ARG A 22 -21.57 -4.90 12.35
N GLY A 23 -21.16 -5.54 11.25
CA GLY A 23 -21.40 -6.96 11.02
C GLY A 23 -20.77 -7.84 12.10
N ILE A 24 -19.53 -7.57 12.48
CA ILE A 24 -18.85 -8.27 13.56
C ILE A 24 -19.58 -8.04 14.89
N ILE A 25 -19.90 -6.80 15.24
CA ILE A 25 -20.64 -6.51 16.49
C ILE A 25 -21.99 -7.25 16.49
N SER A 26 -22.74 -7.21 15.39
CA SER A 26 -24.01 -7.93 15.26
C SER A 26 -23.85 -9.44 15.37
N ALA A 27 -22.71 -10.02 14.99
CA ALA A 27 -22.44 -11.44 15.16
C ALA A 27 -22.34 -11.86 16.64
N PHE A 28 -21.75 -11.01 17.48
CA PHE A 28 -21.52 -11.31 18.91
C PHE A 28 -22.66 -10.83 19.83
N PHE A 29 -23.34 -9.76 19.45
CA PHE A 29 -24.44 -9.15 20.20
C PHE A 29 -25.78 -9.31 19.48
N ASN A 30 -26.00 -10.49 18.89
CA ASN A 30 -27.27 -10.83 18.23
C ASN A 30 -28.38 -11.11 19.26
N PRO A 31 -29.66 -10.88 18.90
CA PRO A 31 -30.80 -11.07 19.81
C PRO A 31 -31.03 -12.54 20.20
N GLN A 32 -30.52 -13.50 19.43
CA GLN A 32 -30.59 -14.93 19.75
C GLN A 32 -29.57 -15.32 20.84
N GLY A 33 -28.61 -14.44 21.15
CA GLY A 33 -27.57 -14.71 22.12
C GLY A 33 -26.54 -15.74 21.66
N TYR A 34 -26.40 -16.01 20.37
CA TYR A 34 -25.34 -16.90 19.90
C TYR A 34 -23.96 -16.22 19.96
N VAL A 35 -22.90 -16.99 20.21
CA VAL A 35 -21.51 -16.49 20.15
C VAL A 35 -20.75 -17.40 19.19
N PRO A 36 -20.11 -16.86 18.14
CA PRO A 36 -19.35 -17.68 17.21
C PRO A 36 -18.08 -18.22 17.85
N ASP A 37 -17.81 -19.51 17.73
CA ASP A 37 -16.54 -20.12 18.16
C ASP A 37 -15.37 -19.69 17.26
N VAL A 38 -15.65 -19.60 15.97
CA VAL A 38 -14.70 -19.23 14.92
C VAL A 38 -15.36 -18.23 13.98
N VAL A 39 -14.60 -17.22 13.56
CA VAL A 39 -15.06 -16.23 12.56
C VAL A 39 -14.06 -16.19 11.41
N ASN A 40 -14.52 -16.38 10.17
CA ASN A 40 -13.72 -16.17 8.97
C ASN A 40 -13.99 -14.80 8.37
N ILE A 41 -12.92 -14.04 8.08
CA ILE A 41 -12.96 -12.74 7.41
C ILE A 41 -12.05 -12.81 6.18
N SER A 42 -12.66 -13.08 5.03
CA SER A 42 -11.97 -13.10 3.73
C SER A 42 -12.03 -11.74 3.04
N LEU A 43 -11.68 -10.69 3.78
CA LEU A 43 -11.73 -9.29 3.37
C LEU A 43 -10.45 -8.58 3.83
N GLY A 44 -10.11 -7.50 3.15
CA GLY A 44 -9.04 -6.60 3.57
C GLY A 44 -8.26 -6.02 2.41
N SER A 45 -7.17 -5.35 2.76
CA SER A 45 -6.27 -4.64 1.87
C SER A 45 -4.89 -4.60 2.49
N HIS A 46 -3.88 -4.22 1.71
CA HIS A 46 -2.51 -3.96 2.17
C HIS A 46 -2.44 -3.23 3.52
N GLU A 47 -1.53 -3.67 4.37
CA GLU A 47 -1.30 -3.10 5.69
C GLU A 47 -0.67 -1.70 5.61
N GLY A 48 -1.39 -0.72 6.13
CA GLY A 48 -0.92 0.65 6.25
C GLY A 48 -0.16 0.94 7.55
N TYR A 49 0.26 2.20 7.69
CA TYR A 49 1.04 2.68 8.83
C TYR A 49 0.28 2.84 10.14
N LEU A 50 -1.05 2.80 10.10
CA LEU A 50 -1.90 3.07 11.25
C LEU A 50 -2.60 1.79 11.69
N LYS A 51 -2.58 1.55 13.00
CA LYS A 51 -3.36 0.46 13.59
C LYS A 51 -4.84 0.72 13.33
N ARG A 52 -5.51 -0.22 12.66
CA ARG A 52 -6.92 -0.10 12.31
C ARG A 52 -7.81 -0.39 13.53
N PRO A 53 -8.94 0.33 13.71
CA PRO A 53 -9.90 0.04 14.78
C PRO A 53 -10.41 -1.41 14.78
N LEU A 54 -10.51 -2.03 13.60
CA LEU A 54 -10.88 -3.44 13.47
C LEU A 54 -9.93 -4.36 14.24
N SER A 55 -8.62 -4.10 14.25
CA SER A 55 -7.66 -4.92 15.01
C SER A 55 -7.94 -4.89 16.52
N ILE A 56 -8.32 -3.71 17.03
CA ILE A 56 -8.69 -3.54 18.45
C ILE A 56 -9.99 -4.30 18.75
N LEU A 57 -10.97 -4.23 17.86
CA LEU A 57 -12.24 -4.96 18.01
C LEU A 57 -12.04 -6.47 18.01
N LEU A 58 -11.22 -7.01 17.10
CA LEU A 58 -10.93 -8.45 17.04
C LEU A 58 -10.22 -8.92 18.33
N GLN A 59 -9.28 -8.12 18.84
CA GLN A 59 -8.62 -8.38 20.12
C GLN A 59 -9.63 -8.38 21.29
N ASP A 60 -10.47 -7.36 21.39
CA ASP A 60 -11.49 -7.21 22.44
C ASP A 60 -12.50 -8.37 22.45
N LEU A 61 -12.98 -8.77 21.27
CA LEU A 61 -13.92 -9.89 21.15
C LEU A 61 -13.25 -11.24 21.46
N SER A 62 -11.99 -11.42 21.09
CA SER A 62 -11.22 -12.61 21.49
C SER A 62 -11.06 -12.65 23.01
N ALA A 63 -10.74 -11.52 23.65
CA ALA A 63 -10.61 -11.39 25.11
C ALA A 63 -11.92 -11.69 25.85
N LYS A 64 -13.06 -11.28 25.29
CA LYS A 64 -14.38 -11.45 25.89
C LYS A 64 -14.99 -12.83 25.71
N PHE A 65 -14.83 -13.41 24.53
CA PHE A 65 -15.60 -14.59 24.11
C PHE A 65 -14.72 -15.82 23.85
N GLY A 66 -13.40 -15.69 23.78
CA GLY A 66 -12.49 -16.78 23.42
C GLY A 66 -12.59 -17.20 21.94
N THR A 67 -13.23 -16.39 21.11
CA THR A 67 -13.42 -16.65 19.68
C THR A 67 -12.12 -16.51 18.92
N THR A 68 -11.84 -17.44 18.01
CA THR A 68 -10.70 -17.32 17.09
C THR A 68 -11.12 -16.72 15.76
N PHE A 69 -10.47 -15.63 15.35
CA PHE A 69 -10.66 -15.01 14.04
C PHE A 69 -9.65 -15.56 13.04
N PHE A 70 -10.10 -15.93 11.85
CA PHE A 70 -9.27 -16.28 10.70
C PHE A 70 -9.40 -15.18 9.66
N VAL A 71 -8.26 -14.65 9.22
CA VAL A 71 -8.19 -13.58 8.24
C VAL A 71 -7.34 -14.03 7.05
N SER A 72 -7.82 -13.78 5.85
CA SER A 72 -7.06 -14.03 4.63
C SER A 72 -5.84 -13.11 4.55
N ALA A 73 -4.66 -13.64 4.24
CA ALA A 73 -3.42 -12.85 4.21
C ALA A 73 -3.38 -11.73 3.15
N SER A 74 -4.33 -11.73 2.20
CA SER A 74 -4.40 -10.91 0.97
C SER A 74 -3.76 -11.57 -0.24
N ASN A 75 -4.07 -11.03 -1.42
CA ASN A 75 -3.60 -11.51 -2.72
C ASN A 75 -2.67 -10.47 -3.40
N ASP A 76 -1.97 -9.67 -2.60
CA ASP A 76 -1.10 -8.57 -3.05
C ASP A 76 0.38 -9.00 -3.15
N GLY A 77 0.66 -10.30 -3.02
CA GLY A 77 2.00 -10.86 -3.21
C GLY A 77 2.44 -10.90 -4.68
N PRO A 78 3.66 -11.39 -4.97
CA PRO A 78 4.59 -12.08 -4.08
C PRO A 78 5.65 -11.17 -3.43
N GLY A 79 5.45 -9.85 -3.34
CA GLY A 79 6.35 -8.97 -2.61
C GLY A 79 6.33 -9.27 -1.11
N TYR A 80 7.45 -9.04 -0.42
CA TYR A 80 7.43 -9.05 1.05
C TYR A 80 6.67 -7.84 1.58
N ARG A 81 6.08 -7.99 2.77
CA ARG A 81 5.25 -6.97 3.45
C ARG A 81 3.99 -6.62 2.65
N THR A 82 3.31 -7.61 2.10
CA THR A 82 2.07 -7.46 1.34
C THR A 82 0.84 -7.94 2.13
N ILE A 83 1.00 -8.16 3.44
CA ILE A 83 -0.02 -8.71 4.34
C ILE A 83 -1.20 -7.76 4.50
N ASN A 84 -2.37 -8.35 4.70
CA ASN A 84 -3.61 -7.66 5.03
C ASN A 84 -3.51 -6.84 6.32
N GLY A 85 -3.97 -5.58 6.30
CA GLY A 85 -4.01 -4.74 7.50
C GLY A 85 -5.18 -5.01 8.45
N LEU A 86 -6.18 -5.80 8.03
CA LEU A 86 -7.37 -6.09 8.85
C LEU A 86 -7.00 -7.08 9.96
N GLY A 87 -6.89 -6.61 11.19
CA GLY A 87 -6.53 -7.48 12.32
C GLY A 87 -5.04 -7.72 12.49
N GLY A 88 -4.17 -6.93 11.82
CA GLY A 88 -2.71 -7.15 11.78
C GLY A 88 -2.02 -7.23 13.15
N SER A 89 -2.56 -6.55 14.16
CA SER A 89 -2.13 -6.63 15.58
C SER A 89 -3.32 -7.06 16.45
N SER A 90 -3.75 -8.29 16.22
CA SER A 90 -4.75 -9.01 17.00
C SER A 90 -4.41 -10.51 17.09
N PRO A 91 -5.08 -11.26 17.99
CA PRO A 91 -4.89 -12.71 18.12
C PRO A 91 -5.32 -13.53 16.90
N ALA A 92 -5.88 -12.88 15.87
CA ALA A 92 -6.35 -13.52 14.65
C ALA A 92 -5.27 -14.37 13.98
N VAL A 93 -5.68 -15.42 13.27
CA VAL A 93 -4.84 -16.30 12.46
C VAL A 93 -4.87 -15.82 11.02
N PHE A 94 -3.72 -15.39 10.50
CA PHE A 94 -3.58 -14.98 9.11
C PHE A 94 -3.21 -16.18 8.25
N VAL A 95 -3.95 -16.38 7.16
CA VAL A 95 -3.83 -17.57 6.32
C VAL A 95 -3.39 -17.21 4.91
N GLY A 96 -2.19 -17.67 4.53
CA GLY A 96 -1.69 -17.58 3.16
C GLY A 96 -2.18 -18.72 2.27
N ALA A 97 -1.96 -18.59 0.96
CA ALA A 97 -2.50 -19.50 -0.04
C ALA A 97 -1.49 -20.56 -0.50
N HIS A 98 -1.69 -21.78 -0.01
CA HIS A 98 -0.96 -22.98 -0.44
C HIS A 98 -1.55 -23.58 -1.72
N VAL A 99 -0.71 -24.26 -2.49
CA VAL A 99 -1.11 -25.10 -3.62
C VAL A 99 -0.28 -26.38 -3.65
N SER A 100 -0.91 -27.52 -3.92
CA SER A 100 -0.20 -28.79 -4.11
C SER A 100 0.22 -29.00 -5.57
N ALA A 101 1.20 -29.87 -5.82
CA ALA A 101 1.55 -30.27 -7.18
C ALA A 101 0.35 -30.87 -7.95
N ASN A 102 -0.49 -31.66 -7.28
CA ASN A 102 -1.71 -32.21 -7.88
C ASN A 102 -2.71 -31.11 -8.24
N THR A 103 -2.93 -30.14 -7.35
CA THR A 103 -3.79 -28.98 -7.65
C THR A 103 -3.23 -28.15 -8.81
N LEU A 104 -1.90 -28.00 -8.92
CA LEU A 104 -1.30 -27.33 -10.07
C LEU A 104 -1.56 -28.07 -11.38
N ARG A 105 -1.51 -29.41 -11.39
CA ARG A 105 -1.84 -30.23 -12.57
C ARG A 105 -3.31 -30.09 -12.95
N GLU A 106 -4.21 -30.33 -12.01
CA GLU A 106 -5.65 -30.40 -12.27
C GLU A 106 -6.28 -29.03 -12.50
N HIS A 107 -5.97 -28.04 -11.65
CA HIS A 107 -6.64 -26.74 -11.67
C HIS A 107 -5.89 -25.68 -12.45
N TYR A 108 -4.58 -25.86 -12.64
CA TYR A 108 -3.73 -24.90 -13.34
C TYR A 108 -3.14 -25.44 -14.63
N ARG A 109 -3.34 -26.71 -15.02
CA ARG A 109 -2.81 -27.28 -16.28
C ARG A 109 -1.28 -27.38 -16.33
N LEU A 110 -0.63 -27.60 -15.17
CA LEU A 110 0.79 -27.93 -15.14
C LEU A 110 1.06 -29.14 -16.06
N ALA A 111 1.98 -29.01 -17.01
CA ALA A 111 2.22 -30.03 -18.02
C ALA A 111 2.74 -31.34 -17.41
N GLU A 112 2.43 -32.46 -18.05
CA GLU A 112 2.91 -33.78 -17.66
C GLU A 112 4.45 -33.84 -17.73
N GLY A 113 5.09 -34.47 -16.73
CA GLY A 113 6.55 -34.55 -16.63
C GLY A 113 7.24 -33.31 -16.03
N VAL A 114 6.52 -32.23 -15.75
CA VAL A 114 7.08 -31.04 -15.09
C VAL A 114 7.22 -31.27 -13.59
N ASN A 115 8.44 -31.08 -13.08
CA ASN A 115 8.73 -31.16 -11.66
C ASN A 115 8.31 -29.85 -10.97
N ALA A 116 7.33 -29.94 -10.07
CA ALA A 116 6.90 -28.84 -9.20
C ALA A 116 6.99 -29.31 -7.74
N PRO A 117 7.24 -28.40 -6.77
CA PRO A 117 7.21 -28.74 -5.36
C PRO A 117 5.86 -29.36 -4.97
N GLU A 118 5.89 -30.45 -4.19
CA GLU A 118 4.66 -31.10 -3.71
C GLU A 118 3.76 -30.12 -2.95
N HIS A 119 4.38 -29.20 -2.21
CA HIS A 119 3.73 -28.08 -1.55
C HIS A 119 4.39 -26.77 -1.95
N GLY A 120 3.61 -25.86 -2.51
CA GLY A 120 4.04 -24.52 -2.90
C GLY A 120 3.05 -23.45 -2.45
N LEU A 121 3.31 -22.21 -2.84
CA LEU A 121 2.42 -21.07 -2.64
C LEU A 121 1.82 -20.64 -3.97
N LEU A 122 0.59 -20.12 -3.94
CA LEU A 122 0.05 -19.40 -5.09
C LEU A 122 0.83 -18.08 -5.25
N TYR A 123 1.15 -17.72 -6.50
CA TYR A 123 2.04 -16.59 -6.79
C TYR A 123 1.58 -15.25 -6.21
N PHE A 124 0.27 -15.06 -6.03
CA PHE A 124 -0.32 -13.85 -5.49
C PHE A 124 -0.42 -13.85 -3.96
N SER A 125 -0.14 -14.96 -3.27
CA SER A 125 -0.29 -15.04 -1.82
C SER A 125 0.56 -13.95 -1.17
N SER A 126 -0.07 -13.08 -0.39
CA SER A 126 0.65 -12.07 0.37
C SER A 126 1.62 -12.70 1.37
N LEU A 127 2.76 -12.03 1.56
CA LEU A 127 3.89 -12.49 2.34
C LEU A 127 4.24 -11.41 3.36
N GLY A 128 4.66 -11.82 4.55
CA GLY A 128 5.04 -10.89 5.60
C GLY A 128 6.47 -10.38 5.51
N PRO A 129 7.08 -10.03 6.65
CA PRO A 129 6.43 -9.93 7.96
C PRO A 129 5.30 -8.88 7.95
N SER A 130 4.55 -8.78 9.03
CA SER A 130 3.68 -7.61 9.24
C SER A 130 4.51 -6.33 9.28
N TYR A 131 3.81 -5.21 9.24
CA TYR A 131 4.37 -3.87 9.37
C TYR A 131 5.32 -3.71 10.56
N THR A 132 4.95 -4.26 11.71
CA THR A 132 5.72 -4.18 12.96
C THR A 132 6.84 -5.21 13.05
N GLY A 133 6.85 -6.21 12.18
CA GLY A 133 7.77 -7.34 12.19
C GLY A 133 7.14 -8.65 12.68
N GLU A 134 5.86 -8.68 13.07
CA GLU A 134 5.20 -9.92 13.49
C GLU A 134 5.24 -10.96 12.37
N MET A 135 5.37 -12.23 12.74
CA MET A 135 5.35 -13.32 11.78
C MET A 135 3.93 -13.50 11.22
N ARG A 136 3.69 -12.94 10.03
CA ARG A 136 2.48 -13.10 9.23
C ARG A 136 2.87 -13.56 7.80
N PRO A 137 2.06 -14.35 7.07
CA PRO A 137 0.90 -15.06 7.60
C PRO A 137 1.33 -16.01 8.74
N ASN A 138 0.40 -16.45 9.58
CA ASN A 138 0.74 -17.38 10.67
C ASN A 138 0.93 -18.79 10.11
N VAL A 139 0.06 -19.17 9.18
CA VAL A 139 0.02 -20.49 8.52
C VAL A 139 -0.44 -20.34 7.08
N VAL A 140 -0.35 -21.42 6.31
CA VAL A 140 -0.96 -21.51 4.97
C VAL A 140 -1.94 -22.66 4.89
N ALA A 141 -2.95 -22.51 4.03
CA ALA A 141 -3.95 -23.52 3.74
C ALA A 141 -4.28 -23.52 2.23
N PRO A 142 -4.83 -24.62 1.68
CA PRO A 142 -5.13 -24.72 0.25
C PRO A 142 -5.91 -23.51 -0.26
N GLY A 143 -5.40 -22.81 -1.28
CA GLY A 143 -5.97 -21.57 -1.79
C GLY A 143 -6.75 -21.70 -3.09
N SER A 144 -6.83 -22.92 -3.64
CA SER A 144 -7.67 -23.23 -4.79
C SER A 144 -8.80 -24.14 -4.34
N ALA A 145 -10.04 -23.73 -4.57
CA ALA A 145 -11.21 -24.47 -4.12
C ALA A 145 -12.38 -24.35 -5.09
N LEU A 146 -13.20 -25.40 -5.16
CA LEU A 146 -14.55 -25.33 -5.71
C LEU A 146 -15.46 -24.70 -4.65
N SER A 147 -16.08 -23.57 -4.99
CA SER A 147 -17.07 -22.90 -4.14
C SER A 147 -18.46 -23.04 -4.74
N SER A 148 -19.48 -23.06 -3.89
CA SER A 148 -20.86 -22.87 -4.33
C SER A 148 -21.04 -21.47 -4.90
N THR A 149 -21.83 -21.38 -5.96
CA THR A 149 -22.29 -20.12 -6.55
C THR A 149 -23.81 -20.09 -6.56
N PRO A 150 -24.46 -18.92 -6.72
CA PRO A 150 -25.92 -18.83 -6.79
C PRO A 150 -26.51 -19.82 -7.80
N LEU A 151 -27.64 -20.46 -7.46
CA LEU A 151 -28.28 -21.50 -8.29
C LEU A 151 -28.70 -21.02 -9.69
N ASN A 152 -28.80 -19.71 -9.90
CA ASN A 152 -29.01 -19.11 -11.23
C ASN A 152 -27.71 -18.98 -12.05
N SER A 153 -26.61 -19.57 -11.58
CA SER A 153 -25.36 -19.87 -12.29
C SER A 153 -25.11 -21.38 -12.29
N ASP A 154 -23.90 -21.86 -12.62
CA ASP A 154 -23.55 -23.30 -12.66
C ASP A 154 -23.61 -24.03 -11.30
N GLY A 155 -24.12 -23.39 -10.24
CA GLY A 155 -24.25 -23.91 -8.88
C GLY A 155 -22.92 -24.10 -8.12
N SER A 156 -21.81 -24.16 -8.84
CA SER A 156 -20.45 -24.17 -8.31
C SER A 156 -19.46 -23.55 -9.29
N SER A 157 -18.34 -23.03 -8.79
CA SER A 157 -17.25 -22.52 -9.61
C SER A 157 -15.91 -22.62 -8.88
N MET A 158 -14.83 -22.70 -9.64
CA MET A 158 -13.47 -22.68 -9.10
C MET A 158 -13.05 -21.25 -8.76
N PHE A 159 -12.60 -21.04 -7.53
CA PHE A 159 -12.01 -19.77 -7.08
C PHE A 159 -10.62 -20.01 -6.48
N ASN A 160 -9.76 -19.02 -6.65
CA ASN A 160 -8.39 -19.03 -6.20
C ASN A 160 -8.10 -17.76 -5.42
N GLY A 161 -7.52 -17.90 -4.22
CA GLY A 161 -7.24 -16.77 -3.34
C GLY A 161 -6.94 -17.21 -1.91
N THR A 162 -6.26 -16.35 -1.16
CA THR A 162 -6.25 -16.46 0.31
C THR A 162 -7.66 -16.38 0.92
N SER A 163 -8.61 -15.79 0.18
CA SER A 163 -10.06 -15.82 0.48
C SER A 163 -10.67 -17.22 0.45
N MET A 164 -9.99 -18.22 -0.12
CA MET A 164 -10.37 -19.63 -0.09
C MET A 164 -9.57 -20.39 0.98
N SER A 165 -8.30 -20.03 1.19
CA SER A 165 -7.47 -20.60 2.25
C SER A 165 -8.00 -20.33 3.66
N SER A 166 -8.37 -19.07 3.93
CA SER A 166 -8.89 -18.65 5.25
C SER A 166 -10.12 -19.44 5.69
N PRO A 167 -11.20 -19.59 4.88
CA PRO A 167 -12.36 -20.39 5.28
C PRO A 167 -12.05 -21.88 5.38
N ILE A 168 -11.11 -22.43 4.61
CA ILE A 168 -10.66 -23.82 4.77
C ILE A 168 -10.02 -24.02 6.15
N ALA A 169 -9.09 -23.14 6.54
CA ALA A 169 -8.47 -23.18 7.86
C ALA A 169 -9.50 -23.01 8.99
N ALA A 170 -10.41 -22.04 8.85
CA ALA A 170 -11.47 -21.77 9.82
C ALA A 170 -12.43 -22.97 9.99
N GLY A 171 -12.85 -23.58 8.88
CA GLY A 171 -13.73 -24.75 8.89
C GLY A 171 -13.06 -25.96 9.51
N ALA A 172 -11.77 -26.17 9.24
CA ALA A 172 -11.01 -27.26 9.82
C ALA A 172 -10.80 -27.08 11.33
N ALA A 173 -10.52 -25.84 11.78
CA ALA A 173 -10.48 -25.50 13.20
C ALA A 173 -11.84 -25.67 13.89
N ALA A 174 -12.95 -25.32 13.24
CA ALA A 174 -14.30 -25.54 13.77
C ALA A 174 -14.65 -27.03 13.91
N ALA A 175 -14.21 -27.87 12.95
CA ALA A 175 -14.35 -29.32 13.05
C ALA A 175 -13.53 -29.88 14.22
N MET A 176 -12.29 -29.42 14.39
CA MET A 176 -11.43 -29.76 15.52
C MET A 176 -12.06 -29.39 16.86
N LEU A 177 -12.58 -28.15 16.99
CA LEU A 177 -13.27 -27.67 18.19
C LEU A 177 -14.51 -28.49 18.54
N SER A 178 -15.22 -29.01 17.54
CA SER A 178 -16.38 -29.88 17.77
C SER A 178 -15.98 -31.18 18.50
N LEU A 179 -14.80 -31.73 18.21
CA LEU A 179 -14.25 -32.89 18.90
C LEU A 179 -13.71 -32.50 20.28
N ILE A 180 -12.99 -31.38 20.38
CA ILE A 180 -12.40 -30.91 21.65
C ILE A 180 -13.48 -30.62 22.69
N LYS A 181 -14.60 -29.99 22.31
CA LYS A 181 -15.70 -29.71 23.24
C LYS A 181 -16.38 -30.97 23.79
N ALA A 182 -16.25 -32.11 23.11
CA ALA A 182 -16.72 -33.40 23.59
C ALA A 182 -15.69 -34.12 24.48
N ASP A 183 -14.46 -33.62 24.54
CA ASP A 183 -13.40 -34.17 25.38
C ASP A 183 -13.60 -33.75 26.85
N LYS A 184 -13.46 -34.72 27.75
CA LYS A 184 -13.61 -34.51 29.20
C LYS A 184 -12.53 -33.58 29.74
N ASP A 185 -11.33 -33.63 29.16
CA ASP A 185 -10.21 -32.80 29.58
C ASP A 185 -10.40 -31.33 29.20
N TYR A 186 -11.34 -31.00 28.29
CA TYR A 186 -11.67 -29.62 27.94
C TYR A 186 -12.85 -29.04 28.75
N ALA A 187 -13.57 -29.86 29.51
CA ALA A 187 -14.83 -29.46 30.16
C ALA A 187 -14.69 -28.22 31.06
N LYS A 188 -13.57 -28.09 31.79
CA LYS A 188 -13.31 -26.92 32.65
C LYS A 188 -13.01 -25.64 31.86
N VAL A 189 -12.34 -25.76 30.70
CA VAL A 189 -12.09 -24.62 29.82
C VAL A 189 -13.41 -24.12 29.26
N LEU A 190 -14.28 -25.04 28.83
CA LEU A 190 -15.62 -24.71 28.33
C LEU A 190 -16.48 -24.05 29.41
N GLU A 191 -16.54 -24.62 30.62
CA GLU A 191 -17.28 -24.05 31.75
C GLU A 191 -16.80 -22.62 32.07
N ARG A 192 -15.49 -22.40 32.03
CA ARG A 192 -14.90 -21.06 32.22
C ARG A 192 -15.32 -20.10 31.11
N GLN A 193 -15.25 -20.53 29.85
CA GLN A 193 -15.71 -19.71 28.72
C GLN A 193 -17.18 -19.33 28.86
N GLU A 194 -18.05 -20.30 29.17
CA GLU A 194 -19.50 -20.09 29.35
C GLU A 194 -19.81 -19.10 30.49
N LYS A 195 -19.14 -19.23 31.65
CA LYS A 195 -19.28 -18.29 32.77
C LYS A 195 -18.92 -16.85 32.38
N LYS A 196 -17.86 -16.65 31.60
CA LYS A 196 -17.48 -15.33 31.10
C LYS A 196 -18.55 -14.76 30.16
N ILE A 197 -19.03 -15.58 29.21
CA ILE A 197 -20.08 -15.18 28.27
C ILE A 197 -21.36 -14.82 29.00
N GLU A 198 -21.76 -15.60 30.01
CA GLU A 198 -22.93 -15.33 30.84
C GLU A 198 -22.80 -14.02 31.62
N ALA A 199 -21.63 -13.77 32.23
CA ALA A 199 -21.35 -12.51 32.93
C ALA A 199 -21.47 -11.29 32.01
N ILE A 200 -20.94 -11.37 30.77
CA ILE A 200 -21.05 -10.31 29.77
C ILE A 200 -22.53 -10.06 29.42
N ARG A 201 -23.31 -11.12 29.18
CA ARG A 201 -24.75 -10.98 28.87
C ARG A 201 -25.54 -10.34 30.00
N LYS A 202 -25.21 -10.70 31.25
CA LYS A 202 -25.80 -10.11 32.46
C LYS A 202 -25.29 -8.69 32.75
N LYS A 203 -24.35 -8.16 31.96
CA LYS A 203 -23.62 -6.91 32.23
C LYS A 203 -23.01 -6.90 33.64
N SER A 204 -22.58 -8.08 34.10
CA SER A 204 -22.00 -8.27 35.41
C SER A 204 -20.49 -8.10 35.38
N SER A 205 -19.93 -7.60 36.48
CA SER A 205 -18.48 -7.55 36.70
C SER A 205 -17.91 -8.80 37.38
N ASP A 206 -18.71 -9.87 37.55
CA ASP A 206 -18.35 -11.08 38.30
C ASP A 206 -17.23 -11.91 37.65
N SER A 207 -16.89 -11.64 36.38
CA SER A 207 -15.86 -12.38 35.63
C SER A 207 -14.81 -11.43 35.04
N LYS A 208 -13.77 -11.12 35.83
CA LYS A 208 -12.63 -10.25 35.46
C LYS A 208 -11.39 -11.03 35.02
N TYR A 209 -11.56 -11.93 34.07
CA TYR A 209 -10.43 -12.55 33.36
C TYR A 209 -10.61 -12.44 31.85
N SER A 210 -9.48 -12.46 31.15
CA SER A 210 -9.40 -12.50 29.71
C SER A 210 -9.45 -13.93 29.18
N LEU A 211 -10.07 -14.10 28.01
CA LEU A 211 -10.03 -15.31 27.18
C LEU A 211 -9.09 -15.17 25.98
N THR A 212 -8.29 -14.10 25.90
CA THR A 212 -7.30 -13.90 24.83
C THR A 212 -6.35 -15.09 24.71
N SER A 213 -5.88 -15.63 25.83
CA SER A 213 -5.00 -16.82 25.86
C SER A 213 -5.63 -18.06 25.23
N LEU A 214 -6.96 -18.20 25.24
CA LEU A 214 -7.65 -19.29 24.55
C LEU A 214 -7.59 -19.13 23.03
N ALA A 215 -7.83 -17.91 22.52
CA ALA A 215 -7.67 -17.62 21.10
C ALA A 215 -6.20 -17.76 20.64
N LEU A 216 -5.26 -17.30 21.46
CA LEU A 216 -3.83 -17.50 21.23
C LEU A 216 -3.43 -18.98 21.21
N SER A 217 -4.02 -19.80 22.10
CA SER A 217 -3.79 -21.25 22.12
C SER A 217 -4.17 -21.90 20.80
N MET A 218 -5.25 -21.47 20.15
CA MET A 218 -5.63 -21.94 18.81
C MET A 218 -4.58 -21.56 17.76
N ARG A 219 -4.17 -20.28 17.74
CA ARG A 219 -3.14 -19.80 16.82
C ARG A 219 -1.83 -20.57 17.00
N LEU A 220 -1.35 -20.71 18.23
CA LEU A 220 -0.12 -21.40 18.58
C LEU A 220 -0.19 -22.90 18.26
N ALA A 221 -1.32 -23.56 18.52
CA ALA A 221 -1.50 -24.96 18.17
C ALA A 221 -1.37 -25.19 16.66
N LEU A 222 -2.00 -24.32 15.85
CA LEU A 222 -1.87 -24.38 14.40
C LEU A 222 -0.44 -24.09 13.93
N GLU A 223 0.24 -23.12 14.52
CA GLU A 223 1.64 -22.81 14.18
C GLU A 223 2.62 -23.92 14.61
N ASN A 224 2.47 -24.49 15.81
CA ASN A 224 3.36 -25.51 16.37
C ASN A 224 3.24 -26.85 15.63
N SER A 225 2.05 -27.15 15.10
CA SER A 225 1.76 -28.40 14.41
C SER A 225 1.94 -28.34 12.89
N ALA A 226 2.02 -27.13 12.31
CA ALA A 226 2.09 -26.93 10.88
C ALA A 226 3.29 -27.64 10.23
N MET A 227 3.06 -28.20 9.05
CA MET A 227 4.12 -28.79 8.24
C MET A 227 4.90 -27.71 7.51
N ARG A 228 6.17 -27.54 7.91
CA ARG A 228 7.11 -26.63 7.25
C ARG A 228 7.35 -27.06 5.79
N MET A 229 7.08 -26.18 4.84
CA MET A 229 7.40 -26.38 3.43
C MET A 229 8.87 -26.01 3.18
N LYS A 230 9.60 -26.88 2.48
CA LYS A 230 11.01 -26.64 2.13
C LYS A 230 11.13 -25.56 1.06
N GLY A 231 12.20 -24.76 1.11
CA GLY A 231 12.48 -23.73 0.10
C GLY A 231 11.72 -22.41 0.27
N PHE A 232 10.95 -22.25 1.36
CA PHE A 232 10.21 -21.03 1.66
C PHE A 232 10.62 -20.47 3.03
N THR A 233 10.74 -19.14 3.13
CA THR A 233 11.06 -18.47 4.41
C THR A 233 9.84 -18.34 5.32
N TYR A 234 10.02 -18.03 6.60
CA TYR A 234 8.92 -17.80 7.55
C TYR A 234 8.03 -16.63 7.13
N ALA A 235 8.60 -15.60 6.51
CA ALA A 235 7.80 -14.50 5.97
C ALA A 235 6.90 -14.95 4.80
N GLN A 236 7.23 -16.03 4.09
CA GLN A 236 6.42 -16.52 2.98
C GLN A 236 5.28 -17.43 3.43
N GLN A 237 5.57 -18.39 4.31
CA GLN A 237 4.66 -19.47 4.65
C GLN A 237 4.13 -19.43 6.10
N GLY A 238 4.57 -18.45 6.90
CA GLY A 238 4.38 -18.52 8.35
C GLY A 238 5.07 -19.75 8.93
N ALA A 239 4.38 -20.48 9.79
CA ALA A 239 4.85 -21.76 10.32
C ALA A 239 4.84 -22.89 9.26
N GLY A 240 3.91 -22.85 8.30
CA GLY A 240 3.76 -23.84 7.24
C GLY A 240 2.31 -24.21 6.95
N LEU A 241 2.11 -25.32 6.25
CA LEU A 241 0.79 -25.87 5.92
C LEU A 241 0.11 -26.43 7.16
N ILE A 242 -1.15 -26.06 7.41
CA ILE A 242 -1.91 -26.53 8.57
C ILE A 242 -2.01 -28.08 8.63
N ASP A 243 -1.90 -28.64 9.83
CA ASP A 243 -2.05 -30.07 10.13
C ASP A 243 -2.96 -30.23 11.36
N ILE A 244 -4.24 -30.47 11.11
CA ILE A 244 -5.27 -30.43 12.16
C ILE A 244 -5.19 -31.63 13.11
N ASP A 245 -4.77 -32.78 12.62
CA ASP A 245 -4.63 -33.98 13.44
C ASP A 245 -3.54 -33.78 14.50
N LYS A 246 -2.45 -33.07 14.14
CA LYS A 246 -1.41 -32.66 15.09
C LYS A 246 -1.80 -31.43 15.92
N ALA A 247 -2.63 -30.53 15.38
CA ALA A 247 -3.09 -29.35 16.11
C ALA A 247 -4.05 -29.71 17.25
N TYR A 248 -4.86 -30.78 17.11
CA TYR A 248 -5.83 -31.21 18.11
C TYR A 248 -5.24 -31.43 19.51
N PRO A 249 -4.25 -32.34 19.71
CA PRO A 249 -3.70 -32.58 21.04
C PRO A 249 -2.93 -31.38 21.58
N GLU A 250 -2.30 -30.59 20.70
CA GLU A 250 -1.57 -29.39 21.12
C GLU A 250 -2.51 -28.27 21.60
N PHE A 251 -3.64 -28.07 20.90
CA PHE A 251 -4.66 -27.12 21.36
C PHE A 251 -5.25 -27.55 22.70
N LEU A 252 -5.60 -28.83 22.87
CA LEU A 252 -6.14 -29.33 24.13
C LEU A 252 -5.17 -29.09 25.31
N ARG A 253 -3.87 -29.30 25.07
CA ARG A 253 -2.81 -29.01 26.05
C ARG A 253 -2.74 -27.52 26.39
N LEU A 254 -2.59 -26.65 25.39
CA LEU A 254 -2.47 -25.21 25.55
C LEU A 254 -3.73 -24.59 26.18
N ALA A 255 -4.91 -25.00 25.74
CA ALA A 255 -6.18 -24.53 26.29
C ALA A 255 -6.32 -24.89 27.77
N ASN A 256 -5.89 -26.08 28.19
CA ASN A 256 -5.90 -26.47 29.61
C ASN A 256 -4.93 -25.65 30.46
N LEU A 257 -3.76 -25.27 29.93
CA LEU A 257 -2.82 -24.38 30.62
C LEU A 257 -3.45 -23.02 30.95
N THR A 258 -4.43 -22.54 30.16
CA THR A 258 -5.11 -21.28 30.44
C THR A 258 -5.87 -21.28 31.77
N LEU A 259 -6.25 -22.45 32.30
CA LEU A 259 -6.93 -22.59 33.59
C LEU A 259 -6.01 -22.28 34.78
N GLU A 260 -4.69 -22.42 34.61
CA GLU A 260 -3.72 -22.13 35.66
C GLU A 260 -3.50 -20.61 35.74
N ALA A 261 -3.95 -19.97 36.81
CA ALA A 261 -3.83 -18.51 36.99
C ALA A 261 -2.38 -17.98 36.88
N LYS A 262 -1.38 -18.81 37.21
CA LYS A 262 0.05 -18.46 37.12
C LYS A 262 0.67 -18.69 35.75
N LYS A 263 -0.05 -19.34 34.82
CA LYS A 263 0.39 -19.58 33.44
C LYS A 263 -0.54 -18.93 32.44
N GLN A 264 -1.38 -17.99 32.88
CA GLN A 264 -2.14 -17.16 31.97
C GLN A 264 -1.17 -16.27 31.20
N THR A 265 -1.51 -16.03 29.94
CA THR A 265 -0.68 -15.28 29.01
C THR A 265 -1.50 -14.15 28.42
N ALA A 266 -0.83 -13.09 27.97
CA ALA A 266 -1.43 -12.00 27.22
C ALA A 266 -0.81 -11.95 25.83
N GLU A 267 -1.46 -11.25 24.91
CA GLU A 267 -0.87 -11.02 23.60
C GLU A 267 0.38 -10.15 23.75
N PHE A 268 1.51 -10.64 23.24
CA PHE A 268 2.67 -9.79 23.04
C PHE A 268 2.55 -9.07 21.71
N SER A 269 2.99 -7.82 21.69
CA SER A 269 3.18 -7.05 20.48
C SER A 269 4.59 -6.49 20.46
N ILE A 270 5.09 -6.21 19.26
CA ILE A 270 6.38 -5.56 19.08
C ILE A 270 6.23 -4.28 18.30
N ASN A 271 7.04 -3.30 18.67
CA ASN A 271 7.06 -1.97 18.10
C ASN A 271 5.65 -1.33 18.10
N HIS A 272 5.56 -0.10 17.63
CA HIS A 272 4.28 0.55 17.45
C HIS A 272 4.11 0.85 15.96
N TYR A 273 2.86 0.89 15.51
CA TYR A 273 2.49 1.35 14.17
C TYR A 273 2.97 2.79 13.98
N SER A 274 4.17 2.94 13.43
CA SER A 274 4.87 4.21 13.24
C SER A 274 5.85 4.09 12.08
N LYS A 275 5.95 5.12 11.25
CA LYS A 275 6.90 5.14 10.12
C LYS A 275 8.36 4.91 10.54
N PHE A 276 8.73 5.21 11.78
CA PHE A 276 10.13 5.34 12.20
C PHE A 276 10.72 4.10 12.90
N ASN A 277 9.90 3.17 13.41
CA ASN A 277 10.39 2.04 14.22
C ASN A 277 9.98 0.67 13.65
N ARG A 278 10.27 0.45 12.36
CA ARG A 278 9.95 -0.80 11.64
C ARG A 278 11.10 -1.78 11.76
N LEU A 279 10.82 -3.06 12.03
CA LEU A 279 11.85 -4.10 11.96
C LEU A 279 12.26 -4.38 10.53
N TYR A 280 11.28 -4.53 9.64
CA TYR A 280 11.54 -4.61 8.21
C TYR A 280 11.63 -3.21 7.60
N ASP A 281 12.85 -2.66 7.63
CA ASP A 281 13.17 -1.31 7.15
C ASP A 281 13.79 -1.37 5.75
N ARG A 282 13.08 -0.80 4.78
CA ARG A 282 13.50 -0.70 3.38
C ARG A 282 13.91 0.72 3.01
N SER A 283 14.23 1.60 3.95
CA SER A 283 14.72 2.96 3.67
C SER A 283 16.13 3.01 3.05
N ASN A 284 16.80 1.85 2.91
CA ASN A 284 18.23 1.73 2.62
C ASN A 284 19.15 2.28 3.74
N ASN A 285 18.61 2.51 4.95
CA ASN A 285 19.39 2.80 6.14
C ASN A 285 19.36 1.61 7.12
N ILE A 286 20.20 0.61 6.85
CA ILE A 286 20.29 -0.59 7.69
C ILE A 286 21.07 -0.24 8.97
N GLU A 287 20.35 0.14 10.02
CA GLU A 287 20.92 0.39 11.35
C GLU A 287 21.63 -0.87 11.89
N ALA A 288 22.78 -0.68 12.53
CA ALA A 288 23.54 -1.80 13.13
C ALA A 288 22.83 -2.39 14.35
N HIS A 289 22.13 -1.58 15.14
CA HIS A 289 21.35 -2.01 16.29
C HIS A 289 19.92 -1.51 16.15
N LYS A 290 19.01 -2.41 15.76
CA LYS A 290 17.59 -2.08 15.62
C LYS A 290 16.89 -2.27 16.96
N ARG A 291 16.32 -1.20 17.50
CA ARG A 291 15.50 -1.26 18.72
C ARG A 291 14.24 -2.07 18.45
N VAL A 292 13.94 -3.01 19.35
CA VAL A 292 12.69 -3.76 19.38
C VAL A 292 12.00 -3.43 20.69
N ASP A 293 10.89 -2.68 20.61
CA ASP A 293 10.03 -2.48 21.76
C ASP A 293 9.15 -3.72 21.93
N LEU A 294 9.16 -4.34 23.10
CA LEU A 294 8.28 -5.43 23.46
C LEU A 294 7.21 -4.89 24.39
N ASP A 295 5.94 -5.01 24.02
CA ASP A 295 4.80 -4.60 24.83
C ASP A 295 3.88 -5.79 25.11
N LEU A 296 3.59 -5.98 26.38
CA LEU A 296 2.56 -6.87 26.85
C LEU A 296 1.21 -6.15 26.63
N ASN A 297 0.54 -6.49 25.54
CA ASN A 297 -0.70 -5.87 25.06
C ASN A 297 -1.89 -6.34 25.92
N ILE A 298 -1.87 -5.95 27.21
CA ILE A 298 -2.88 -6.31 28.20
C ILE A 298 -4.22 -5.77 27.74
N ASP A 299 -5.14 -6.69 27.46
CA ASP A 299 -6.52 -6.36 27.20
C ASP A 299 -7.19 -5.87 28.50
N GLY A 300 -8.17 -4.96 28.36
CA GLY A 300 -8.86 -4.38 29.50
C GLY A 300 -9.70 -5.36 30.34
N GLU A 301 -9.67 -6.67 30.02
CA GLU A 301 -10.39 -7.73 30.71
C GLU A 301 -9.55 -8.43 31.79
N VAL A 302 -8.22 -8.19 31.82
CA VAL A 302 -7.32 -8.73 32.85
C VAL A 302 -7.45 -7.93 34.16
N SER A 303 -7.53 -8.63 35.30
CA SER A 303 -7.54 -8.00 36.63
C SER A 303 -6.20 -7.33 36.98
N ASP A 304 -6.19 -6.37 37.91
CA ASP A 304 -4.96 -5.70 38.37
C ASP A 304 -3.91 -6.69 38.90
N GLN A 305 -4.36 -7.70 39.64
CA GLN A 305 -3.49 -8.77 40.14
C GLN A 305 -2.93 -9.63 39.01
N GLY A 306 -3.75 -9.99 38.02
CA GLY A 306 -3.31 -10.73 36.83
C GLY A 306 -2.31 -9.94 35.99
N SER A 307 -2.58 -8.65 35.79
CA SER A 307 -1.69 -7.69 35.11
C SER A 307 -0.32 -7.62 35.80
N LEU A 308 -0.29 -7.55 37.13
CA LEU A 308 0.94 -7.53 37.90
C LEU A 308 1.72 -8.84 37.78
N LEU A 309 1.03 -10.00 37.80
CA LEU A 309 1.65 -11.31 37.62
C LEU A 309 2.29 -11.46 36.23
N LEU A 310 1.58 -11.05 35.16
CA LEU A 310 2.10 -11.09 33.79
C LEU A 310 3.34 -10.20 33.61
N LYS A 311 3.31 -8.99 34.17
CA LYS A 311 4.43 -8.03 34.11
C LYS A 311 5.68 -8.51 34.86
N ASN A 312 5.47 -9.18 36.00
CA ASN A 312 6.56 -9.73 36.81
C ASN A 312 7.07 -11.08 36.29
N THR A 313 6.35 -11.71 35.37
CA THR A 313 6.81 -12.94 34.72
C THR A 313 7.90 -12.61 33.70
N PRO A 314 9.10 -13.19 33.81
CA PRO A 314 10.17 -12.95 32.83
C PRO A 314 9.74 -13.41 31.44
N ALA A 315 9.81 -12.51 30.46
CA ALA A 315 9.68 -12.82 29.05
C ALA A 315 11.07 -13.18 28.50
N ILE A 316 11.23 -14.40 28.01
CA ILE A 316 12.47 -14.87 27.40
C ILE A 316 12.37 -14.65 25.89
N VAL A 317 13.20 -13.76 25.36
CA VAL A 317 13.34 -13.53 23.92
C VAL A 317 14.54 -14.32 23.42
N LYS A 318 14.36 -15.11 22.38
CA LYS A 318 15.41 -15.95 21.80
C LYS A 318 15.47 -15.79 20.29
N LEU A 319 16.67 -15.59 19.76
CA LEU A 319 16.98 -15.76 18.35
C LEU A 319 17.12 -17.26 18.10
N GLU A 320 16.17 -17.84 17.37
CA GLU A 320 16.12 -19.29 17.16
C GLU A 320 16.89 -19.73 15.92
N LYS A 321 16.85 -18.92 14.85
CA LYS A 321 17.57 -19.18 13.59
C LYS A 321 17.64 -17.94 12.72
N VAL A 322 18.51 -17.99 11.71
CA VAL A 322 18.54 -16.99 10.63
C VAL A 322 18.35 -17.70 9.29
N GLU A 323 17.37 -17.26 8.51
CA GLU A 323 17.16 -17.70 7.13
C GLU A 323 17.85 -16.72 6.17
N VAL A 324 18.63 -17.24 5.23
CA VAL A 324 19.25 -16.46 4.16
C VAL A 324 18.59 -16.89 2.86
N GLN A 325 17.89 -15.96 2.23
CA GLN A 325 17.29 -16.14 0.92
C GLN A 325 18.16 -15.48 -0.15
N ASP A 326 18.59 -16.28 -1.12
CA ASP A 326 19.32 -15.82 -2.30
C ASP A 326 18.37 -15.17 -3.33
N SER A 327 18.92 -14.43 -4.29
CA SER A 327 18.13 -13.75 -5.33
C SER A 327 17.37 -14.72 -6.24
N ASP A 328 17.72 -16.00 -6.25
CA ASP A 328 16.97 -17.04 -6.97
C ASP A 328 15.90 -17.75 -6.13
N GLY A 329 15.68 -17.28 -4.91
CA GLY A 329 14.67 -17.79 -4.01
C GLY A 329 15.15 -18.96 -3.16
N THR A 330 16.36 -19.49 -3.36
CA THR A 330 16.92 -20.55 -2.52
C THR A 330 17.05 -20.07 -1.08
N VAL A 331 16.58 -20.87 -0.12
CA VAL A 331 16.61 -20.55 1.30
C VAL A 331 17.59 -21.47 2.03
N THR A 332 18.58 -20.88 2.70
CA THR A 332 19.52 -21.57 3.59
C THR A 332 19.24 -21.17 5.04
N ILE A 333 19.31 -22.13 5.96
CA ILE A 333 19.11 -21.86 7.39
C ILE A 333 20.46 -21.91 8.12
N LEU A 334 20.79 -20.84 8.84
CA LEU A 334 21.96 -20.77 9.71
C LEU A 334 21.56 -21.15 11.13
N ASP A 335 22.28 -22.11 11.71
CA ASP A 335 22.14 -22.48 13.12
C ASP A 335 22.86 -21.47 14.01
N VAL A 336 22.09 -20.85 14.90
CA VAL A 336 22.53 -19.80 15.83
C VAL A 336 23.14 -20.36 17.12
N ASN A 337 22.99 -21.66 17.38
CA ASN A 337 23.60 -22.35 18.51
C ASN A 337 24.91 -23.07 18.13
N GLY A 338 25.24 -23.12 16.84
CA GLY A 338 26.51 -23.65 16.37
C GLY A 338 27.69 -22.75 16.74
N LYS A 339 28.91 -23.31 16.82
CA LYS A 339 30.17 -22.57 17.05
C LYS A 339 30.61 -21.69 15.85
N ASN A 340 29.67 -21.16 15.07
CA ASN A 340 29.97 -20.43 13.84
C ASN A 340 29.93 -18.92 14.09
N ASP A 341 31.09 -18.27 13.95
CA ASP A 341 31.25 -16.80 14.00
C ASP A 341 30.55 -16.04 12.85
N LYS A 342 29.79 -16.74 11.99
CA LYS A 342 29.18 -16.23 10.75
C LYS A 342 27.69 -15.91 10.84
N VAL A 343 27.10 -15.91 12.04
CA VAL A 343 25.67 -15.57 12.21
C VAL A 343 25.50 -14.05 12.12
N PRO A 344 24.70 -13.51 11.18
CA PRO A 344 24.63 -12.07 10.92
C PRO A 344 23.72 -11.30 11.91
N PHE A 345 23.12 -11.99 12.88
CA PHE A 345 22.24 -11.39 13.89
C PHE A 345 22.63 -11.81 15.31
N SER A 346 22.40 -10.92 16.27
CA SER A 346 22.47 -11.21 17.70
C SER A 346 21.49 -10.33 18.49
N ILE A 347 21.33 -10.63 19.77
CA ILE A 347 20.56 -9.83 20.74
C ILE A 347 21.53 -9.05 21.60
N ALA A 348 21.22 -7.76 21.81
CA ALA A 348 21.99 -6.90 22.71
C ALA A 348 21.09 -6.07 23.65
N LEU A 349 21.67 -5.64 24.77
CA LEU A 349 21.03 -4.77 25.76
C LEU A 349 21.47 -3.32 25.58
N PRO A 350 20.64 -2.34 25.98
CA PRO A 350 21.06 -0.94 26.02
C PRO A 350 22.28 -0.73 26.91
N GLY A 351 23.31 -0.05 26.40
CA GLY A 351 24.60 0.15 27.06
C GLY A 351 25.53 -1.07 27.06
N LYS A 352 25.13 -2.17 26.39
CA LYS A 352 25.92 -3.39 26.18
C LYS A 352 25.75 -3.89 24.74
N GLU A 353 25.76 -2.98 23.79
CA GLU A 353 25.52 -3.24 22.36
C GLU A 353 26.56 -4.18 21.75
N GLU A 354 27.78 -4.20 22.29
CA GLU A 354 28.88 -5.09 21.89
C GLU A 354 28.74 -6.53 22.39
N ALA A 355 27.85 -6.77 23.38
CA ALA A 355 27.65 -8.11 23.93
C ALA A 355 26.88 -8.98 22.93
N GLN A 356 27.47 -10.11 22.55
CA GLN A 356 26.85 -11.05 21.61
C GLN A 356 26.12 -12.16 22.37
N GLY A 357 24.79 -12.14 22.31
CA GLY A 357 23.94 -13.21 22.81
C GLY A 357 22.88 -13.61 21.79
N ASN A 358 22.29 -14.79 21.95
CA ASN A 358 21.13 -15.25 21.19
C ASN A 358 19.87 -15.36 22.05
N GLN A 359 19.95 -15.02 23.34
CA GLN A 359 18.83 -15.07 24.27
C GLN A 359 18.93 -13.97 25.32
N ILE A 360 17.78 -13.46 25.74
CA ILE A 360 17.66 -12.51 26.83
C ILE A 360 16.40 -12.76 27.66
N SER A 361 16.46 -12.43 28.95
CA SER A 361 15.32 -12.43 29.85
C SER A 361 14.94 -11.00 30.20
N LEU A 362 13.70 -10.60 29.92
CA LEU A 362 13.17 -9.26 30.16
C LEU A 362 12.04 -9.33 31.21
N VAL A 363 12.13 -8.53 32.26
CA VAL A 363 11.03 -8.36 33.23
C VAL A 363 10.37 -7.01 32.97
N LEU A 364 9.04 -7.00 32.90
CA LEU A 364 8.21 -5.84 32.56
C LEU A 364 7.63 -5.17 33.84
N SER A 365 8.32 -5.28 34.98
CA SER A 365 7.75 -5.02 36.32
C SER A 365 7.23 -3.59 36.53
N ASN A 366 7.89 -2.58 35.94
CA ASN A 366 7.55 -1.16 36.12
C ASN A 366 6.63 -0.61 35.03
N SER A 367 6.48 -1.31 33.91
CA SER A 367 5.64 -0.90 32.78
C SER A 367 5.32 -2.13 31.91
N SER A 368 4.21 -2.18 31.18
CA SER A 368 3.97 -3.30 30.25
C SER A 368 4.99 -3.40 29.11
N LYS A 369 5.96 -2.48 29.05
CA LYS A 369 6.92 -2.31 27.97
C LYS A 369 8.34 -2.54 28.44
N SER A 370 9.15 -3.12 27.57
CA SER A 370 10.60 -3.13 27.65
C SER A 370 11.16 -3.07 26.24
N PHE A 371 12.48 -3.01 26.09
CA PHE A 371 13.10 -3.06 24.78
C PHE A 371 14.48 -3.71 24.84
N PHE A 372 14.91 -4.20 23.69
CA PHE A 372 16.25 -4.71 23.44
C PHE A 372 16.67 -4.33 22.01
N TYR A 373 17.89 -4.67 21.62
CA TYR A 373 18.38 -4.46 20.26
C TYR A 373 18.54 -5.78 19.51
N SER A 374 17.98 -5.84 18.31
CA SER A 374 18.42 -6.77 17.27
C SER A 374 19.66 -6.18 16.61
N THR A 375 20.81 -6.83 16.81
CA THR A 375 22.09 -6.39 16.27
C THR A 375 22.36 -7.08 14.93
N ARG A 376 22.68 -6.30 13.90
CA ARG A 376 22.84 -6.71 12.50
C ARG A 376 24.29 -6.54 12.07
N LYS A 377 25.00 -7.65 11.87
CA LYS A 377 26.41 -7.69 11.43
C LYS A 377 26.49 -7.59 9.91
N ARG A 378 26.51 -6.36 9.40
CA ARG A 378 26.38 -6.04 7.96
C ARG A 378 27.55 -6.54 7.11
N ASP A 379 28.70 -6.75 7.72
CA ASP A 379 29.93 -7.33 7.14
C ASP A 379 29.77 -8.81 6.79
N LEU A 380 28.85 -9.52 7.47
CA LEU A 380 28.51 -10.91 7.18
C LEU A 380 27.37 -11.05 6.15
N MET A 381 26.85 -9.93 5.63
CA MET A 381 25.72 -9.90 4.69
C MET A 381 26.18 -9.63 3.25
N GLU A 382 25.79 -10.51 2.34
CA GLU A 382 26.12 -10.46 0.92
C GLU A 382 25.05 -9.71 0.11
N THR A 383 25.50 -8.92 -0.87
CA THR A 383 24.64 -8.16 -1.78
C THR A 383 23.68 -9.05 -2.57
N GLY A 384 22.43 -8.61 -2.72
CA GLY A 384 21.37 -9.32 -3.42
C GLY A 384 20.58 -10.31 -2.56
N LYS A 385 21.06 -10.62 -1.34
CA LYS A 385 20.40 -11.56 -0.43
C LYS A 385 19.47 -10.86 0.56
N THR A 386 18.51 -11.64 1.05
CA THR A 386 17.58 -11.25 2.12
C THR A 386 17.84 -12.12 3.34
N TYR A 387 18.04 -11.49 4.49
CA TYR A 387 18.27 -12.17 5.74
C TYR A 387 17.06 -11.98 6.65
N LEU A 388 16.58 -13.08 7.25
CA LEU A 388 15.43 -13.10 8.13
C LEU A 388 15.84 -13.76 9.45
N ALA A 389 15.98 -12.97 10.51
CA ALA A 389 16.21 -13.48 11.84
C ALA A 389 14.87 -13.79 12.52
N TYR A 390 14.69 -15.04 12.92
CA TYR A 390 13.46 -15.53 13.54
C TYR A 390 13.62 -15.58 15.06
N TYR A 391 12.78 -14.78 15.72
CA TYR A 391 12.77 -14.65 17.17
C TYR A 391 11.49 -15.22 17.77
N THR A 392 11.63 -15.83 18.93
CA THR A 392 10.52 -16.29 19.76
C THR A 392 10.50 -15.53 21.07
N VAL A 393 9.30 -15.29 21.59
CA VAL A 393 9.07 -14.77 22.94
C VAL A 393 8.32 -15.83 23.70
N SER A 394 8.82 -16.17 24.90
CA SER A 394 8.25 -17.20 25.75
C SER A 394 8.06 -16.73 27.19
N GLN A 395 6.99 -17.22 27.82
CA GLN A 395 6.75 -17.11 29.25
C GLN A 395 6.37 -18.48 29.78
N HIS A 396 6.74 -18.79 31.02
CA HIS A 396 6.43 -20.08 31.66
C HIS A 396 6.90 -21.33 30.88
N GLY A 397 7.88 -21.19 29.99
CA GLY A 397 8.36 -22.28 29.13
C GLY A 397 7.53 -22.52 27.86
N GLU A 398 6.47 -21.74 27.63
CA GLU A 398 5.64 -21.79 26.43
C GLU A 398 5.95 -20.62 25.50
N ARG A 399 5.87 -20.86 24.19
CA ARG A 399 6.00 -19.80 23.18
C ARG A 399 4.71 -19.01 23.12
N GLU A 400 4.78 -17.69 23.30
CA GLU A 400 3.63 -16.80 23.22
C GLU A 400 3.50 -16.11 21.86
N PHE A 401 4.65 -15.84 21.25
CA PHE A 401 4.73 -14.93 20.12
C PHE A 401 6.01 -15.18 19.31
N SER A 402 5.98 -14.87 18.02
CA SER A 402 7.14 -14.94 17.13
C SER A 402 7.17 -13.76 16.17
N PHE A 403 8.37 -13.33 15.83
CA PHE A 403 8.57 -12.21 14.92
C PHE A 403 9.85 -12.33 14.11
N LEU A 404 9.97 -11.48 13.11
CA LEU A 404 11.06 -11.47 12.15
C LEU A 404 11.73 -10.10 12.16
N ASP A 405 13.06 -10.09 12.25
CA ASP A 405 13.88 -8.97 11.78
C ASP A 405 14.37 -9.30 10.37
N VAL A 406 13.98 -8.47 9.39
CA VAL A 406 14.25 -8.71 7.98
C VAL A 406 15.13 -7.61 7.41
N VAL A 407 16.23 -8.02 6.79
CA VAL A 407 17.21 -7.12 6.18
C VAL A 407 17.45 -7.55 4.74
N HIS A 408 17.16 -6.66 3.81
CA HIS A 408 17.72 -6.75 2.46
C HIS A 408 19.12 -6.17 2.45
N LYS A 409 20.07 -6.86 1.84
CA LYS A 409 21.32 -6.25 1.40
C LYS A 409 21.15 -5.89 -0.07
N PRO A 410 20.80 -4.63 -0.39
CA PRO A 410 20.34 -4.29 -1.73
C PRO A 410 21.48 -4.28 -2.75
N ILE A 411 21.11 -4.54 -3.99
CA ILE A 411 21.92 -4.34 -5.18
C ILE A 411 21.94 -2.84 -5.46
N GLU A 412 23.12 -2.25 -5.35
CA GLU A 412 23.37 -0.87 -5.76
C GLU A 412 23.61 -0.85 -7.27
N LEU A 413 22.80 -0.06 -7.99
CA LEU A 413 23.01 0.12 -9.43
C LEU A 413 24.26 0.99 -9.62
N SER A 414 25.24 0.45 -10.33
CA SER A 414 26.52 1.12 -10.58
C SER A 414 26.62 1.55 -12.04
N ASP A 415 27.37 2.63 -12.30
CA ASP A 415 27.60 3.18 -13.65
C ASP A 415 28.58 2.32 -14.48
N LEU A 416 28.57 0.99 -14.28
CA LEU A 416 29.48 0.10 -14.98
C LEU A 416 29.16 0.12 -16.48
N ASN A 417 30.20 0.31 -17.31
CA ASN A 417 30.21 -0.03 -18.73
C ASN A 417 29.97 -1.53 -18.88
N THR A 418 28.73 -1.97 -18.72
CA THR A 418 28.34 -3.36 -18.86
C THR A 418 28.12 -3.63 -20.34
N GLU A 419 29.22 -3.87 -21.07
CA GLU A 419 29.20 -4.62 -22.31
C GLU A 419 28.71 -6.04 -21.99
N VAL A 420 27.40 -6.19 -21.82
CA VAL A 420 26.76 -7.48 -21.61
C VAL A 420 25.79 -7.72 -22.77
N SER A 421 26.10 -8.76 -23.54
CA SER A 421 25.21 -9.27 -24.58
C SER A 421 24.07 -10.05 -23.91
N LEU A 422 22.85 -9.51 -24.03
CA LEU A 422 21.61 -10.18 -23.64
C LEU A 422 20.79 -10.40 -24.94
N PRO A 423 21.04 -11.51 -25.67
CA PRO A 423 20.45 -11.74 -26.99
C PRO A 423 18.92 -11.67 -26.99
N SER A 424 18.27 -11.98 -25.86
CA SER A 424 16.81 -11.95 -25.72
C SER A 424 16.21 -10.55 -25.63
N LEU A 425 17.02 -9.51 -25.41
CA LEU A 425 16.54 -8.16 -25.11
C LEU A 425 16.79 -7.10 -26.19
N ASN A 426 17.44 -7.45 -27.33
CA ASN A 426 17.72 -6.53 -28.45
C ASN A 426 18.19 -5.14 -28.00
N LEU A 427 19.25 -5.10 -27.17
CA LEU A 427 19.69 -3.88 -26.49
C LEU A 427 20.61 -3.02 -27.36
N GLN A 428 20.51 -1.69 -27.24
CA GLN A 428 21.47 -0.74 -27.83
C GLN A 428 22.53 -0.34 -26.80
N ASP A 429 23.82 -0.35 -27.18
CA ASP A 429 24.93 -0.18 -26.24
C ASP A 429 25.10 1.26 -25.72
N SER A 430 24.59 2.28 -26.45
CA SER A 430 24.77 3.69 -26.10
C SER A 430 23.79 4.27 -25.06
N GLU A 431 22.90 3.46 -24.50
CA GLU A 431 21.80 3.92 -23.62
C GLU A 431 21.95 3.52 -22.14
N ARG A 432 22.90 2.62 -21.82
CA ARG A 432 23.03 2.00 -20.49
C ARG A 432 24.02 2.76 -19.62
N VAL A 433 23.61 3.09 -18.40
CA VAL A 433 24.48 3.81 -17.45
C VAL A 433 24.42 3.13 -16.09
N ALA A 434 23.30 3.22 -15.35
CA ALA A 434 23.12 2.56 -14.06
C ALA A 434 22.26 1.29 -14.19
N ALA A 435 22.90 0.14 -14.31
CA ALA A 435 22.23 -1.12 -14.63
C ALA A 435 22.69 -2.29 -13.74
N PHE A 436 21.80 -3.28 -13.60
CA PHE A 436 22.10 -4.60 -13.08
C PHE A 436 21.61 -5.65 -14.07
N VAL A 437 22.47 -6.63 -14.35
CA VAL A 437 22.26 -7.62 -15.40
C VAL A 437 22.28 -9.02 -14.81
N VAL A 438 21.30 -9.84 -15.19
CA VAL A 438 21.23 -11.26 -14.86
C VAL A 438 21.08 -12.06 -16.16
N PRO A 439 22.18 -12.60 -16.71
CA PRO A 439 22.13 -13.36 -17.95
C PRO A 439 21.69 -14.81 -17.70
N GLN A 440 20.83 -15.34 -18.56
CA GLN A 440 20.42 -16.74 -18.65
C GLN A 440 20.03 -17.40 -17.32
N LYS A 441 19.35 -16.66 -16.43
CA LYS A 441 18.96 -17.17 -15.12
C LYS A 441 17.90 -18.25 -15.28
N THR A 442 18.21 -19.43 -14.76
CA THR A 442 17.28 -20.55 -14.72
C THR A 442 16.21 -20.34 -13.66
N ILE A 443 14.95 -20.56 -14.03
CA ILE A 443 13.77 -20.49 -13.15
C ILE A 443 12.96 -21.78 -13.26
N SER A 444 12.56 -22.31 -12.10
CA SER A 444 11.78 -23.54 -11.96
C SER A 444 10.32 -23.25 -11.60
N ALA A 445 9.44 -24.24 -11.79
CA ALA A 445 8.02 -24.12 -11.47
C ALA A 445 7.81 -23.77 -9.98
N GLY A 446 7.07 -22.69 -9.70
CA GLY A 446 6.80 -22.24 -8.34
C GLY A 446 7.95 -21.47 -7.68
N ALA A 447 9.00 -21.11 -8.42
CA ALA A 447 10.11 -20.31 -7.92
C ALA A 447 9.77 -18.80 -7.88
N TYR A 448 10.42 -18.10 -6.95
CA TYR A 448 10.32 -16.65 -6.76
C TYR A 448 11.73 -16.09 -6.69
N HIS A 449 12.19 -15.45 -7.77
CA HIS A 449 13.46 -14.75 -7.77
C HIS A 449 13.24 -13.31 -7.31
N ARG A 450 14.13 -12.79 -6.47
CA ARG A 450 13.99 -11.50 -5.80
C ARG A 450 15.27 -10.70 -5.93
N TYR A 451 15.12 -9.47 -6.40
CA TYR A 451 16.23 -8.54 -6.56
C TYR A 451 15.90 -7.28 -5.76
N PRO A 452 16.42 -7.14 -4.52
CA PRO A 452 16.29 -5.92 -3.75
C PRO A 452 17.21 -4.87 -4.37
N ILE A 453 16.66 -3.81 -4.96
CA ILE A 453 17.37 -2.75 -5.67
C ILE A 453 17.38 -1.49 -4.81
N ALA A 454 18.56 -0.92 -4.58
CA ALA A 454 18.68 0.38 -3.96
C ALA A 454 18.29 1.46 -4.97
N VAL A 455 17.25 2.21 -4.64
CA VAL A 455 16.77 3.37 -5.38
C VAL A 455 17.07 4.60 -4.54
N THR A 456 17.75 5.56 -5.16
CA THR A 456 18.24 6.78 -4.53
C THR A 456 17.45 7.98 -5.01
N ARG A 457 17.71 9.12 -4.36
CA ARG A 457 17.14 10.40 -4.79
C ARG A 457 17.46 10.84 -6.21
N ARG A 458 18.38 10.17 -6.92
CA ARG A 458 18.78 10.50 -8.29
C ARG A 458 17.93 9.77 -9.32
N ASP A 459 17.20 8.73 -8.92
CA ASP A 459 16.54 7.79 -9.83
C ASP A 459 15.09 8.24 -10.10
N SER A 460 14.81 8.59 -11.35
CA SER A 460 13.51 8.98 -11.97
C SER A 460 12.49 7.85 -12.04
N SER A 461 13.01 6.73 -12.49
CA SER A 461 12.26 5.53 -12.74
C SER A 461 13.16 4.32 -12.61
N LEU A 462 12.54 3.17 -12.40
CA LEU A 462 13.15 1.87 -12.53
C LEU A 462 12.55 1.18 -13.75
N THR A 463 13.39 0.81 -14.71
CA THR A 463 13.01 0.05 -15.89
C THR A 463 13.51 -1.38 -15.74
N VAL A 464 12.59 -2.33 -15.79
CA VAL A 464 12.88 -3.77 -15.71
C VAL A 464 12.56 -4.39 -17.06
N MET A 465 13.57 -4.92 -17.72
CA MET A 465 13.47 -5.63 -18.99
C MET A 465 13.73 -7.10 -18.74
N LEU A 466 12.82 -7.96 -19.20
CA LEU A 466 12.99 -9.41 -19.10
C LEU A 466 12.70 -10.04 -20.46
N GLY A 467 13.53 -11.02 -20.84
CA GLY A 467 13.38 -11.77 -22.07
C GLY A 467 13.70 -13.24 -21.87
N PHE A 468 12.90 -14.13 -22.42
CA PHE A 468 13.17 -15.56 -22.41
C PHE A 468 14.37 -15.90 -23.30
N VAL A 469 15.26 -16.77 -22.82
CA VAL A 469 16.36 -17.32 -23.62
C VAL A 469 15.79 -18.27 -24.68
N ALA A 470 16.44 -18.38 -25.84
CA ALA A 470 16.04 -19.30 -26.91
C ALA A 470 15.75 -20.72 -26.36
N ASN A 471 14.70 -21.35 -26.87
CA ASN A 471 14.17 -22.66 -26.44
C ASN A 471 13.57 -22.72 -25.02
N SER A 472 13.46 -21.59 -24.31
CA SER A 472 12.67 -21.49 -23.07
C SER A 472 11.20 -21.25 -23.38
N SER A 473 10.32 -21.61 -22.44
CA SER A 473 8.87 -21.43 -22.63
C SER A 473 8.14 -21.35 -21.30
N GLY A 474 6.99 -20.70 -21.30
CA GLY A 474 6.17 -20.55 -20.11
C GLY A 474 5.74 -19.12 -19.92
N ARG A 475 5.32 -18.81 -18.69
CA ARG A 475 4.73 -17.51 -18.36
C ARG A 475 5.33 -17.00 -17.05
N LEU A 476 5.92 -15.82 -17.10
CA LEU A 476 6.57 -15.16 -15.99
C LEU A 476 5.82 -13.87 -15.64
N LEU A 477 5.73 -13.58 -14.35
CA LEU A 477 5.29 -12.30 -13.80
C LEU A 477 6.50 -11.59 -13.25
N VAL A 478 6.70 -10.36 -13.70
CA VAL A 478 7.67 -9.41 -13.14
C VAL A 478 6.87 -8.33 -12.42
N SER A 479 7.09 -8.19 -11.11
CA SER A 479 6.44 -7.18 -10.27
C SER A 479 7.48 -6.32 -9.58
N VAL A 480 7.19 -5.04 -9.39
CA VAL A 480 8.04 -4.10 -8.63
C VAL A 480 7.27 -3.60 -7.42
N PHE A 481 7.87 -3.77 -6.24
CA PHE A 481 7.31 -3.33 -4.97
C PHE A 481 8.13 -2.17 -4.39
N ASN A 482 7.45 -1.10 -3.96
CA ASN A 482 8.09 0.03 -3.30
C ASN A 482 8.60 -0.34 -1.88
N PRO A 483 9.32 0.56 -1.19
CA PRO A 483 9.82 0.30 0.17
C PRO A 483 8.74 0.00 1.21
N ASP A 484 7.48 0.32 0.93
CA ASP A 484 6.34 0.03 1.79
C ASP A 484 5.67 -1.33 1.52
N GLY A 485 6.17 -2.07 0.53
CA GLY A 485 5.62 -3.37 0.12
C GLY A 485 4.42 -3.25 -0.82
N GLU A 486 4.12 -2.07 -1.34
CA GLU A 486 3.04 -1.88 -2.31
C GLU A 486 3.54 -2.18 -3.73
N GLU A 487 2.77 -2.94 -4.50
CA GLU A 487 3.07 -3.18 -5.93
C GLU A 487 2.82 -1.89 -6.73
N ILE A 488 3.88 -1.32 -7.30
CA ILE A 488 3.82 -0.08 -8.10
C ILE A 488 3.77 -0.36 -9.61
N GLY A 489 3.94 -1.61 -10.01
CA GLY A 489 3.76 -2.04 -11.39
C GLY A 489 4.11 -3.51 -11.57
N TYR A 490 3.47 -4.13 -12.56
CA TYR A 490 3.75 -5.49 -12.94
C TYR A 490 3.62 -5.70 -14.45
N ARG A 491 4.25 -6.76 -14.96
CA ARG A 491 4.10 -7.18 -16.35
C ARG A 491 4.21 -8.70 -16.46
N VAL A 492 3.34 -9.27 -17.29
CA VAL A 492 3.36 -10.70 -17.62
C VAL A 492 4.04 -10.89 -18.97
N ILE A 493 4.92 -11.88 -19.04
CA ILE A 493 5.73 -12.24 -20.20
C ILE A 493 5.45 -13.71 -20.51
N GLN A 494 5.29 -14.05 -21.79
CA GLN A 494 4.96 -15.41 -22.18
C GLN A 494 5.69 -15.82 -23.45
N GLN A 495 6.16 -17.07 -23.49
CA GLN A 495 6.71 -17.69 -24.69
C GLN A 495 6.11 -19.09 -24.83
N THR A 496 5.50 -19.37 -25.99
CA THR A 496 4.93 -20.69 -26.28
C THR A 496 5.87 -21.48 -27.20
N ALA A 497 5.92 -22.81 -27.03
CA ALA A 497 6.77 -23.68 -27.83
C ALA A 497 6.22 -23.98 -29.24
N GLN A 498 4.93 -23.76 -29.50
CA GLN A 498 4.24 -24.20 -30.73
C GLN A 498 3.90 -23.09 -31.73
N LEU A 499 3.87 -21.82 -31.30
CA LEU A 499 3.57 -20.69 -32.16
C LEU A 499 4.64 -19.61 -31.90
N GLY A 500 5.47 -19.34 -32.90
CA GLY A 500 6.56 -18.33 -32.87
C GLY A 500 6.08 -16.88 -32.79
N GLY A 501 5.00 -16.62 -32.06
CA GLY A 501 4.43 -15.31 -31.83
C GLY A 501 3.78 -15.27 -30.46
N ASP A 502 4.48 -14.69 -29.50
CA ASP A 502 3.95 -13.98 -28.33
C ASP A 502 5.13 -13.31 -27.63
N ARG A 503 4.88 -12.19 -26.94
CA ARG A 503 5.90 -11.27 -26.37
C ARG A 503 6.96 -11.99 -25.52
N SER A 504 8.01 -12.52 -26.16
CA SER A 504 9.11 -13.26 -25.53
C SER A 504 10.02 -12.36 -24.69
N ASN A 505 9.89 -11.04 -24.86
CA ASN A 505 10.44 -10.04 -23.98
C ASN A 505 9.40 -8.98 -23.62
N ALA A 506 9.63 -8.29 -22.51
CA ALA A 506 8.88 -7.10 -22.14
C ALA A 506 9.68 -6.14 -21.26
N THR A 507 9.25 -4.90 -21.29
CA THR A 507 9.80 -3.80 -20.48
C THR A 507 8.73 -3.28 -19.52
N LEU A 508 9.05 -3.14 -18.25
CA LEU A 508 8.22 -2.52 -17.22
C LEU A 508 8.95 -1.30 -16.68
N THR A 509 8.43 -0.11 -16.91
CA THR A 509 8.98 1.13 -16.32
C THR A 509 8.04 1.62 -15.24
N VAL A 510 8.56 1.82 -14.03
CA VAL A 510 7.81 2.35 -12.88
C VAL A 510 8.48 3.62 -12.36
N SER A 511 7.69 4.58 -11.92
CA SER A 511 8.21 5.81 -11.30
C SER A 511 8.76 5.50 -9.90
N THR A 512 9.94 6.02 -9.58
CA THR A 512 10.62 5.82 -8.29
C THR A 512 10.55 7.07 -7.44
N LYS A 513 9.32 7.49 -7.10
CA LYS A 513 9.11 8.68 -6.25
C LYS A 513 9.65 8.48 -4.84
N ASP A 514 9.51 7.26 -4.32
CA ASP A 514 9.97 6.87 -3.00
C ASP A 514 11.44 6.44 -3.06
N GLU A 515 12.25 6.92 -2.11
CA GLU A 515 13.65 6.48 -1.96
C GLU A 515 13.71 5.24 -1.07
N GLY A 516 14.69 4.36 -1.32
CA GLY A 516 14.91 3.15 -0.52
C GLY A 516 15.05 1.89 -1.36
N ILE A 517 14.84 0.74 -0.74
CA ILE A 517 14.99 -0.57 -1.34
C ILE A 517 13.68 -0.95 -2.03
N HIS A 518 13.68 -0.97 -3.37
CA HIS A 518 12.62 -1.55 -4.18
C HIS A 518 12.86 -3.04 -4.37
N GLU A 519 11.81 -3.84 -4.50
CA GLU A 519 11.93 -5.28 -4.68
C GLU A 519 11.39 -5.62 -6.06
N VAL A 520 12.26 -6.11 -6.93
CA VAL A 520 11.87 -6.65 -8.24
C VAL A 520 11.72 -8.15 -8.07
N VAL A 521 10.52 -8.68 -8.28
CA VAL A 521 10.22 -10.10 -8.14
C VAL A 521 9.90 -10.71 -9.51
N VAL A 522 10.59 -11.77 -9.87
CA VAL A 522 10.28 -12.61 -11.04
C VAL A 522 9.72 -13.92 -10.53
N SER A 523 8.49 -14.26 -10.92
CA SER A 523 7.81 -15.47 -10.48
C SER A 523 7.15 -16.20 -11.63
N THR A 524 6.98 -17.52 -11.49
CA THR A 524 6.20 -18.30 -12.46
C THR A 524 4.72 -17.95 -12.33
N PHE A 525 4.09 -17.55 -13.43
CA PHE A 525 2.72 -17.05 -13.46
C PHE A 525 1.78 -18.04 -14.17
N SER A 526 0.94 -18.71 -13.39
CA SER A 526 -0.14 -19.61 -13.85
C SER A 526 0.23 -20.66 -14.92
N GLY A 527 0.23 -21.93 -14.51
CA GLY A 527 -0.41 -23.01 -15.25
C GLY A 527 0.25 -23.62 -16.49
N ASN A 528 0.58 -22.85 -17.51
CA ASN A 528 1.20 -23.36 -18.73
C ASN A 528 2.73 -23.43 -18.57
N TRP A 529 3.21 -24.06 -17.50
CA TRP A 529 4.63 -24.31 -17.33
C TRP A 529 4.97 -25.64 -17.99
N LEU A 530 5.81 -25.60 -19.03
CA LEU A 530 6.14 -26.77 -19.86
C LEU A 530 7.46 -27.43 -19.44
N ASN A 531 8.42 -26.65 -18.95
CA ASN A 531 9.75 -27.09 -18.53
C ASN A 531 10.48 -25.99 -17.75
N GLU A 532 11.59 -26.35 -17.09
CA GLU A 532 12.54 -25.38 -16.58
C GLU A 532 12.98 -24.42 -17.69
N SER A 533 12.99 -23.13 -17.39
CA SER A 533 13.22 -22.08 -18.39
C SER A 533 14.30 -21.12 -17.94
N LYS A 534 14.85 -20.38 -18.90
CA LYS A 534 15.85 -19.35 -18.64
C LYS A 534 15.38 -18.00 -19.12
N TYR A 535 15.78 -16.95 -18.40
CA TYR A 535 15.53 -15.57 -18.81
C TYR A 535 16.79 -14.72 -18.66
N ASP A 536 16.90 -13.71 -19.52
CA ASP A 536 17.76 -12.55 -19.34
C ASP A 536 16.96 -11.47 -18.62
N LEU A 537 17.55 -10.82 -17.62
CA LEU A 537 16.97 -9.70 -16.90
C LEU A 537 17.95 -8.54 -16.88
N LEU A 538 17.42 -7.36 -17.15
CA LEU A 538 18.12 -6.09 -17.07
C LEU A 538 17.26 -5.15 -16.22
N ILE A 539 17.85 -4.60 -15.17
CA ILE A 539 17.24 -3.59 -14.32
C ILE A 539 18.05 -2.31 -14.45
N GLU A 540 17.41 -1.24 -14.90
CA GLU A 540 18.03 0.06 -15.13
C GLU A 540 17.33 1.13 -14.30
N ALA A 541 18.12 1.99 -13.66
CA ALA A 541 17.60 3.24 -13.12
C ALA A 541 17.86 4.38 -14.08
N GLN A 542 16.81 5.13 -14.40
CA GLN A 542 16.96 6.35 -15.18
C GLN A 542 17.30 7.49 -14.23
N ARG A 543 18.49 8.07 -14.34
CA ARG A 543 18.99 9.03 -13.34
C ARG A 543 18.74 10.48 -13.70
N PHE A 544 17.46 10.83 -13.77
CA PHE A 544 17.00 12.19 -13.98
C PHE A 544 15.85 12.52 -13.03
N ARG A 545 16.05 13.47 -12.10
CA ARG A 545 15.00 13.93 -11.17
C ARG A 545 14.76 15.43 -11.28
N ALA A 546 13.53 15.82 -11.56
CA ALA A 546 13.03 17.18 -11.38
C ALA A 546 12.40 17.31 -9.99
N SER A 547 12.47 18.50 -9.38
CA SER A 547 11.69 18.78 -8.16
C SER A 547 10.21 18.67 -8.48
N THR A 548 9.47 17.90 -7.68
CA THR A 548 8.04 17.64 -7.89
C THR A 548 7.12 18.54 -7.07
N ASP A 549 7.67 19.60 -6.46
CA ASP A 549 6.89 20.51 -5.62
C ASP A 549 5.97 21.41 -6.47
N ASP A 550 4.73 21.62 -6.01
CA ASP A 550 3.82 22.60 -6.60
C ASP A 550 4.44 24.00 -6.53
N LEU A 551 4.50 24.67 -7.68
CA LEU A 551 5.16 25.96 -7.79
C LEU A 551 4.16 27.09 -7.52
N ALA A 552 4.15 27.59 -6.28
CA ALA A 552 3.38 28.79 -5.94
C ALA A 552 4.20 30.08 -6.19
N LEU A 553 3.72 30.95 -7.09
CA LEU A 553 4.34 32.23 -7.44
C LEU A 553 3.39 33.42 -7.18
N ALA A 554 3.94 34.59 -6.90
CA ALA A 554 3.25 35.86 -6.73
C ALA A 554 3.69 36.87 -7.79
N THR A 555 2.79 37.81 -8.13
CA THR A 555 3.12 38.91 -9.06
C THR A 555 3.83 40.06 -8.35
N VAL A 556 4.68 40.79 -9.07
CA VAL A 556 5.48 41.92 -8.53
C VAL A 556 4.57 43.05 -8.01
N ASP A 557 3.38 43.21 -8.61
CA ASP A 557 2.37 44.20 -8.22
C ASP A 557 1.73 43.97 -6.85
N SER A 558 1.85 42.76 -6.28
CA SER A 558 1.47 42.48 -4.88
C SER A 558 2.41 43.12 -3.85
N GLY A 559 3.50 43.75 -4.30
CA GLY A 559 4.57 44.27 -3.44
C GLY A 559 5.54 43.19 -2.95
N LYS A 560 5.45 41.96 -3.47
CA LYS A 560 6.38 40.86 -3.16
C LYS A 560 6.84 40.19 -4.44
N GLU A 561 8.15 40.20 -4.70
CA GLU A 561 8.73 39.26 -5.68
C GLU A 561 8.82 37.88 -5.02
N SER A 562 8.25 36.85 -5.65
CA SER A 562 8.48 35.47 -5.23
C SER A 562 9.35 34.75 -6.25
N GLU A 563 10.47 34.23 -5.78
CA GLU A 563 11.32 33.33 -6.54
C GLU A 563 11.12 31.92 -6.02
N LYS A 564 11.10 30.94 -6.93
CA LYS A 564 11.08 29.52 -6.60
C LYS A 564 12.24 28.82 -7.27
N LEU A 565 12.76 27.80 -6.61
CA LEU A 565 13.89 27.01 -7.09
C LEU A 565 13.38 25.63 -7.50
N ILE A 566 13.52 25.29 -8.77
CA ILE A 566 13.34 23.91 -9.24
C ILE A 566 14.72 23.27 -9.33
N THR A 567 14.94 22.22 -8.54
CA THR A 567 16.18 21.46 -8.64
C THR A 567 16.01 20.37 -9.68
N PHE A 568 17.00 20.24 -10.56
CA PHE A 568 17.13 19.13 -11.50
C PHE A 568 18.42 18.40 -11.22
N SER A 569 18.37 17.07 -11.28
CA SER A 569 19.57 16.24 -11.30
C SER A 569 19.58 15.40 -12.57
N ASN A 570 20.71 15.38 -13.27
CA ASN A 570 20.95 14.53 -14.43
C ASN A 570 22.32 13.90 -14.24
N SER A 571 22.35 12.72 -13.62
CA SER A 571 23.60 12.09 -13.21
C SER A 571 24.09 11.00 -14.16
N SER A 572 23.27 10.61 -15.15
CA SER A 572 23.62 9.58 -16.13
C SER A 572 24.03 10.13 -17.50
N ASN A 573 23.98 11.45 -17.74
CA ASN A 573 24.14 12.07 -19.08
C ASN A 573 23.18 11.48 -20.16
N GLN A 574 22.13 10.76 -19.74
CA GLN A 574 21.12 10.17 -20.64
C GLN A 574 20.24 11.26 -21.26
N VAL A 575 19.99 12.33 -20.51
CA VAL A 575 19.33 13.52 -21.05
C VAL A 575 20.35 14.33 -21.84
N LYS A 576 20.25 14.24 -23.16
CA LYS A 576 21.06 14.99 -24.15
C LYS A 576 20.37 16.29 -24.58
N SER A 577 19.06 16.38 -24.44
CA SER A 577 18.31 17.61 -24.67
C SER A 577 17.15 17.73 -23.69
N MET A 578 16.80 18.97 -23.37
CA MET A 578 15.68 19.28 -22.51
C MET A 578 14.98 20.53 -23.02
N SER A 579 13.65 20.50 -23.07
CA SER A 579 12.82 21.66 -23.30
C SER A 579 11.76 21.76 -22.22
N ALA A 580 11.55 22.95 -21.70
CA ALA A 580 10.41 23.23 -20.84
C ALA A 580 9.35 23.99 -21.65
N SER A 581 8.08 23.77 -21.38
CA SER A 581 7.01 24.60 -21.95
C SER A 581 6.01 24.93 -20.88
N LEU A 582 5.62 26.20 -20.80
CA LEU A 582 4.53 26.63 -19.94
C LEU A 582 3.20 26.27 -20.63
N GLY A 583 2.38 25.46 -19.97
CA GLY A 583 1.04 25.15 -20.41
C GLY A 583 0.14 26.38 -20.44
N GLY A 584 -1.00 26.27 -21.10
CA GLY A 584 -1.97 27.36 -21.21
C GLY A 584 -2.32 27.95 -19.84
N LEU A 585 -2.27 29.27 -19.72
CA LEU A 585 -2.64 29.95 -18.49
C LEU A 585 -4.16 29.98 -18.37
N THR A 586 -4.66 29.45 -17.26
CA THR A 586 -6.09 29.43 -17.00
C THR A 586 -6.39 30.18 -15.72
N ARG A 587 -7.28 31.15 -15.82
CA ARG A 587 -7.87 31.74 -14.62
C ARG A 587 -8.82 30.77 -13.97
N VAL A 588 -8.66 30.64 -12.67
CA VAL A 588 -9.54 29.88 -11.80
C VAL A 588 -10.13 30.84 -10.79
N VAL A 589 -11.46 30.83 -10.71
CA VAL A 589 -12.17 31.48 -9.63
C VAL A 589 -12.44 30.41 -8.58
N PRO A 590 -11.67 30.35 -7.47
CA PRO A 590 -11.98 29.44 -6.39
C PRO A 590 -13.35 29.80 -5.81
N GLN A 591 -14.10 28.79 -5.41
CA GLN A 591 -15.36 28.97 -4.70
C GLN A 591 -15.15 28.70 -3.23
N ASP A 592 -15.91 29.40 -2.39
CA ASP A 592 -15.90 29.11 -0.96
C ASP A 592 -16.47 27.71 -0.71
N ASN A 593 -15.81 26.98 0.18
CA ASN A 593 -16.28 25.68 0.65
C ASN A 593 -17.66 25.81 1.30
N PHE A 594 -18.47 24.78 1.18
CA PHE A 594 -19.78 24.74 1.84
C PHE A 594 -20.01 23.42 2.57
N PRO A 595 -20.72 23.46 3.73
CA PRO A 595 -21.02 22.25 4.48
C PRO A 595 -21.95 21.35 3.68
N ILE A 596 -21.78 20.04 3.78
CA ILE A 596 -22.70 19.07 3.18
C ILE A 596 -23.39 18.25 4.26
N LEU A 597 -24.61 17.79 3.95
CA LEU A 597 -25.42 16.99 4.86
C LEU A 597 -25.58 15.57 4.32
N ALA A 598 -25.46 14.59 5.20
CA ALA A 598 -25.57 13.18 4.87
C ALA A 598 -26.97 12.78 4.39
N ASN A 599 -27.06 12.07 3.26
CA ASN A 599 -28.32 11.66 2.59
C ASN A 599 -29.16 12.80 2.05
N TYR A 600 -28.63 14.01 2.08
CA TYR A 600 -29.24 15.16 1.44
C TYR A 600 -28.45 15.54 0.20
N ARG A 601 -29.20 16.07 -0.76
CA ARG A 601 -28.63 16.84 -1.85
C ARG A 601 -28.40 18.24 -1.33
N THR A 602 -27.14 18.60 -1.11
CA THR A 602 -26.78 19.96 -0.72
C THR A 602 -26.51 20.78 -1.97
N PHE A 603 -27.09 21.98 -2.04
CA PHE A 603 -26.92 22.90 -3.14
C PHE A 603 -26.10 24.10 -2.72
N ARG A 604 -25.10 24.46 -3.52
CA ARG A 604 -24.38 25.73 -3.44
C ARG A 604 -24.58 26.48 -4.73
N LYS A 605 -25.06 27.72 -4.63
CA LYS A 605 -25.11 28.62 -5.78
C LYS A 605 -23.69 28.79 -6.31
N LEU A 606 -23.52 28.60 -7.62
CA LEU A 606 -22.24 28.80 -8.29
C LEU A 606 -22.14 30.25 -8.76
N ASP A 607 -21.05 30.91 -8.37
CA ASP A 607 -20.73 32.24 -8.88
C ASP A 607 -19.98 32.10 -10.21
N ILE A 608 -20.76 31.93 -11.28
CA ILE A 608 -20.23 31.79 -12.63
C ILE A 608 -19.81 33.17 -13.13
N PRO A 609 -18.55 33.34 -13.57
CA PRO A 609 -18.09 34.60 -14.11
C PRO A 609 -18.91 35.04 -15.31
N GLU A 610 -19.45 36.25 -15.25
CA GLU A 610 -20.18 36.90 -16.35
C GLU A 610 -19.34 36.92 -17.63
N TRP A 611 -19.93 36.47 -18.74
CA TRP A 611 -19.38 36.60 -20.10
C TRP A 611 -19.38 38.06 -20.52
N ARG A 612 -18.31 38.49 -21.17
CA ARG A 612 -18.21 39.86 -21.66
C ARG A 612 -18.19 39.81 -23.19
N PRO A 613 -19.22 40.28 -23.90
CA PRO A 613 -19.26 40.22 -25.36
C PRO A 613 -18.06 40.90 -26.03
N GLU A 614 -17.52 41.94 -25.39
CA GLU A 614 -16.44 42.79 -25.91
C GLU A 614 -15.04 42.20 -25.74
N SER A 615 -14.94 40.99 -25.16
CA SER A 615 -13.71 40.36 -24.71
C SER A 615 -13.13 39.29 -25.64
N GLY A 616 -13.91 38.82 -26.61
CA GLY A 616 -13.59 37.61 -27.39
C GLY A 616 -13.59 36.31 -26.58
N GLU A 617 -14.04 36.32 -25.32
CA GLU A 617 -14.15 35.11 -24.50
C GLU A 617 -15.17 34.12 -25.05
N SER A 618 -14.93 32.84 -24.77
CA SER A 618 -15.96 31.81 -24.90
C SER A 618 -17.21 32.18 -24.08
N GLN A 619 -18.37 32.07 -24.72
CA GLN A 619 -19.68 32.14 -24.07
C GLN A 619 -19.92 31.00 -23.08
N THR A 620 -19.04 30.00 -23.06
CA THR A 620 -19.10 28.86 -22.16
C THR A 620 -17.80 28.66 -21.37
N THR A 621 -17.91 28.15 -20.16
CA THR A 621 -16.80 27.75 -19.27
C THR A 621 -16.90 26.25 -18.96
N SER A 622 -15.91 25.69 -18.28
CA SER A 622 -16.09 24.39 -17.63
C SER A 622 -16.17 24.58 -16.12
N VAL A 623 -16.88 23.67 -15.46
CA VAL A 623 -17.00 23.61 -14.00
C VAL A 623 -16.42 22.27 -13.59
N ARG A 624 -15.37 22.27 -12.77
CA ARG A 624 -14.89 21.06 -12.12
C ARG A 624 -15.37 21.10 -10.69
N LEU A 625 -16.02 20.03 -10.28
CA LEU A 625 -16.41 19.79 -8.90
C LEU A 625 -15.50 18.66 -8.41
N THR A 626 -14.50 19.00 -7.60
CA THR A 626 -13.53 18.05 -7.04
C THR A 626 -13.37 18.22 -5.54
N PHE A 627 -12.86 17.17 -4.91
CA PHE A 627 -12.29 17.22 -3.56
C PHE A 627 -10.87 17.79 -3.65
N PRO A 628 -10.41 18.70 -2.75
CA PRO A 628 -9.01 19.13 -2.73
C PRO A 628 -8.04 17.97 -2.53
N PRO A 629 -6.77 18.16 -2.94
CA PRO A 629 -5.76 17.10 -2.93
C PRO A 629 -5.36 16.62 -1.53
N ASP A 630 -5.42 17.45 -0.48
CA ASP A 630 -4.61 17.23 0.73
C ASP A 630 -5.21 17.61 2.10
N ASP A 631 -6.50 17.91 2.23
CA ASP A 631 -7.01 18.24 3.58
C ASP A 631 -7.18 16.97 4.43
N LYS A 632 -6.40 16.84 5.50
CA LYS A 632 -6.51 15.80 6.54
C LYS A 632 -7.87 15.83 7.28
N LYS A 633 -8.78 16.74 6.90
CA LYS A 633 -10.13 16.94 7.44
C LYS A 633 -11.24 16.11 6.78
N TYR A 634 -10.93 15.11 5.96
CA TYR A 634 -11.92 14.10 5.51
C TYR A 634 -12.31 13.10 6.61
N GLU A 635 -12.10 13.41 7.89
CA GLU A 635 -12.51 12.54 8.97
C GLU A 635 -14.04 12.55 9.08
N GLY A 636 -14.68 11.46 8.63
CA GLY A 636 -16.07 11.13 9.01
C GLY A 636 -17.06 10.84 7.90
N PHE A 637 -16.70 10.93 6.61
CA PHE A 637 -17.67 10.70 5.52
C PHE A 637 -17.28 9.53 4.60
N SER A 638 -18.10 8.48 4.57
CA SER A 638 -17.97 7.34 3.65
C SER A 638 -19.30 7.05 2.94
N GLY A 639 -19.36 7.19 1.61
CA GLY A 639 -20.57 6.96 0.82
C GLY A 639 -20.36 7.23 -0.67
N ARG A 640 -21.36 6.95 -1.51
CA ARG A 640 -21.33 7.35 -2.93
C ARG A 640 -21.65 8.84 -2.99
N ILE A 641 -20.66 9.65 -3.34
CA ILE A 641 -20.84 11.08 -3.56
C ILE A 641 -20.92 11.31 -5.06
N ASP A 642 -22.02 11.89 -5.52
CA ASP A 642 -22.22 12.22 -6.93
C ASP A 642 -22.29 13.74 -7.10
N HIS A 643 -21.38 14.29 -7.89
CA HIS A 643 -21.34 15.70 -8.21
C HIS A 643 -22.30 15.98 -9.37
N ARG A 644 -23.13 17.01 -9.26
CA ARG A 644 -24.10 17.40 -10.28
C ARG A 644 -24.23 18.91 -10.40
N LEU A 645 -24.70 19.38 -11.54
CA LEU A 645 -25.09 20.78 -11.74
C LEU A 645 -26.60 20.85 -11.90
N TYR A 646 -27.23 21.73 -11.11
CA TYR A 646 -28.67 21.94 -11.08
C TYR A 646 -29.03 23.37 -11.43
N LYS A 647 -30.29 23.55 -11.82
CA LYS A 647 -30.95 24.84 -12.01
C LYS A 647 -32.33 24.82 -11.39
N LYS A 648 -32.91 26.00 -11.16
CA LYS A 648 -34.27 26.14 -10.65
C LYS A 648 -35.26 26.20 -11.82
N GLY A 649 -36.18 25.24 -11.91
CA GLY A 649 -37.23 25.18 -12.92
C GLY A 649 -38.32 26.24 -12.71
N PRO A 650 -39.26 26.40 -13.66
CA PRO A 650 -40.34 27.39 -13.58
C PRO A 650 -41.26 27.20 -12.36
N ASP A 651 -41.37 25.97 -11.86
CA ASP A 651 -42.13 25.60 -10.66
C ASP A 651 -41.32 25.77 -9.35
N GLY A 652 -40.11 26.32 -9.45
CA GLY A 652 -39.19 26.51 -8.34
C GLY A 652 -38.41 25.26 -7.93
N LYS A 653 -38.60 24.10 -8.57
CA LYS A 653 -37.90 22.85 -8.22
C LYS A 653 -36.51 22.76 -8.85
N MET A 654 -35.60 22.07 -8.19
CA MET A 654 -34.24 21.87 -8.70
C MET A 654 -34.22 20.73 -9.73
N VAL A 655 -33.81 21.05 -10.97
CA VAL A 655 -33.65 20.09 -12.07
C VAL A 655 -32.20 20.03 -12.53
N GLU A 656 -31.72 18.84 -12.93
CA GLU A 656 -30.35 18.66 -13.38
C GLU A 656 -30.13 19.43 -14.69
N ALA A 657 -29.14 20.32 -14.69
CA ALA A 657 -28.88 21.27 -15.78
C ALA A 657 -27.88 20.70 -16.81
N HIS A 658 -26.82 20.03 -16.33
CA HIS A 658 -25.73 19.55 -17.18
C HIS A 658 -25.19 18.20 -16.71
N LYS A 659 -24.86 17.32 -17.66
CA LYS A 659 -24.21 16.03 -17.39
C LYS A 659 -22.69 16.21 -17.27
N GLY A 660 -22.11 15.65 -16.21
CA GLY A 660 -20.66 15.68 -15.97
C GLY A 660 -19.95 14.37 -16.33
N MET A 661 -18.68 14.47 -16.69
CA MET A 661 -17.77 13.34 -16.91
C MET A 661 -16.86 13.15 -15.69
N PHE A 662 -16.44 11.91 -15.41
CA PHE A 662 -15.50 11.65 -14.31
C PHE A 662 -14.16 12.37 -14.52
N PHE A 663 -13.67 13.04 -13.48
CA PHE A 663 -12.40 13.78 -13.49
C PHE A 663 -11.73 13.70 -12.11
N GLY A 664 -10.59 13.01 -12.01
CA GLY A 664 -9.93 12.76 -10.72
C GLY A 664 -10.86 12.08 -9.71
N ARG A 665 -10.97 12.64 -8.49
CA ARG A 665 -11.94 12.22 -7.46
C ARG A 665 -13.32 12.90 -7.60
N GLY A 666 -13.59 13.60 -8.69
CA GLY A 666 -14.79 14.41 -8.89
C GLY A 666 -15.40 14.30 -10.30
N LYS A 667 -16.11 15.35 -10.73
CA LYS A 667 -16.67 15.47 -12.09
C LYS A 667 -16.34 16.80 -12.75
N SER A 668 -16.12 16.76 -14.05
CA SER A 668 -16.01 17.94 -14.91
C SER A 668 -17.28 18.10 -15.74
N PHE A 669 -17.80 19.31 -15.81
CA PHE A 669 -18.93 19.72 -16.63
C PHE A 669 -18.44 20.75 -17.62
N ASN A 670 -18.52 20.43 -18.91
CA ASN A 670 -18.00 21.28 -19.96
C ASN A 670 -19.14 22.05 -20.64
N ASN A 671 -18.80 23.11 -21.37
CA ASN A 671 -19.76 23.94 -22.14
C ASN A 671 -20.86 24.59 -21.29
N ILE A 672 -20.52 25.01 -20.07
CA ILE A 672 -21.44 25.70 -19.15
C ILE A 672 -21.61 27.15 -19.58
N PRO A 673 -22.81 27.61 -19.96
CA PRO A 673 -23.04 28.98 -20.40
C PRO A 673 -22.65 29.98 -19.31
N ARG A 674 -22.08 31.11 -19.70
CA ARG A 674 -21.74 32.21 -18.79
C ARG A 674 -22.81 33.31 -18.83
N PRO A 675 -23.07 34.01 -17.71
CA PRO A 675 -24.04 35.11 -17.67
C PRO A 675 -23.74 36.21 -18.68
N GLU A 676 -24.70 36.64 -19.49
CA GLU A 676 -24.48 37.82 -20.36
C GLU A 676 -24.84 39.12 -19.62
N PRO A 677 -24.14 40.24 -19.89
CA PRO A 677 -24.37 41.47 -19.15
C PRO A 677 -25.75 42.06 -19.41
N GLY A 678 -26.44 42.39 -18.33
CA GLY A 678 -27.80 42.95 -18.38
C GLY A 678 -28.88 41.96 -18.84
N LYS A 679 -28.56 40.69 -19.09
CA LYS A 679 -29.55 39.65 -19.39
C LYS A 679 -29.78 38.72 -18.20
N PRO A 680 -31.02 38.20 -18.02
CA PRO A 680 -31.27 37.20 -17.01
C PRO A 680 -30.46 35.94 -17.32
N TYR A 681 -29.68 35.49 -16.32
CA TYR A 681 -28.90 34.27 -16.41
C TYR A 681 -29.54 33.14 -15.59
N GLU A 682 -29.52 31.95 -16.15
CA GLU A 682 -30.00 30.74 -15.48
C GLU A 682 -29.02 30.38 -14.36
N THR A 683 -29.40 30.68 -13.11
CA THR A 683 -28.54 30.43 -11.95
C THR A 683 -28.30 28.92 -11.79
N LEU A 684 -27.02 28.53 -11.83
CA LEU A 684 -26.58 27.16 -11.60
C LEU A 684 -26.18 26.94 -10.14
N TYR A 685 -26.40 25.71 -9.69
CA TYR A 685 -26.09 25.25 -8.36
C TYR A 685 -25.25 23.99 -8.45
N ALA A 686 -24.08 23.99 -7.81
CA ALA A 686 -23.36 22.76 -7.54
C ALA A 686 -24.17 21.96 -6.53
N ALA A 687 -24.51 20.74 -6.91
CA ALA A 687 -25.12 19.77 -6.04
C ALA A 687 -24.12 18.67 -5.73
N VAL A 688 -24.02 18.35 -4.45
CA VAL A 688 -23.34 17.15 -3.97
C VAL A 688 -24.42 16.22 -3.48
N ASP A 689 -24.64 15.15 -4.22
CA ASP A 689 -25.54 14.09 -3.83
C ASP A 689 -24.76 13.14 -2.96
N THR A 690 -25.00 13.22 -1.66
CA THR A 690 -24.47 12.22 -0.75
C THR A 690 -25.46 11.07 -0.69
N TYR A 691 -25.07 9.94 -1.26
CA TYR A 691 -25.81 8.70 -1.11
C TYR A 691 -25.06 7.86 -0.09
N PHE A 692 -25.55 7.83 1.15
CA PHE A 692 -25.17 6.72 2.01
C PHE A 692 -25.90 5.51 1.49
N THR A 693 -25.14 4.47 1.15
CA THR A 693 -25.70 3.20 0.71
C THR A 693 -26.27 2.39 1.88
N VAL A 694 -26.40 2.95 3.09
CA VAL A 694 -26.96 2.27 4.27
C VAL A 694 -27.88 3.21 5.08
N PRO A 695 -29.20 2.95 5.19
CA PRO A 695 -30.16 3.86 5.82
C PRO A 695 -30.23 3.87 7.36
N TYR A 696 -29.34 3.20 8.09
CA TYR A 696 -29.65 2.75 9.47
C TYR A 696 -28.82 3.37 10.62
N ASP A 697 -28.21 4.53 10.44
CA ASP A 697 -27.56 5.24 11.56
C ASP A 697 -28.21 6.61 11.76
N GLU A 698 -29.17 6.69 12.69
CA GLU A 698 -29.85 7.97 13.01
C GLU A 698 -28.87 9.02 13.56
N GLY A 699 -27.75 8.59 14.18
CA GLY A 699 -26.73 9.48 14.73
C GLY A 699 -25.87 10.22 13.70
N LEU A 700 -25.90 9.83 12.42
CA LEU A 700 -25.12 10.48 11.35
C LEU A 700 -25.95 11.45 10.49
N LYS A 701 -27.29 11.50 10.67
CA LYS A 701 -28.17 12.45 9.95
C LYS A 701 -27.84 13.90 10.26
N ASP A 702 -27.35 14.16 11.47
CA ASP A 702 -26.96 15.49 11.95
C ASP A 702 -25.45 15.76 11.83
N SER A 703 -24.68 14.84 11.23
CA SER A 703 -23.24 15.05 11.02
C SER A 703 -23.02 16.12 9.95
N GLN A 704 -22.52 17.28 10.39
CA GLN A 704 -22.06 18.34 9.51
C GLN A 704 -20.62 18.05 9.10
N GLY A 705 -20.44 17.44 7.93
CA GLY A 705 -19.13 17.34 7.30
C GLY A 705 -18.79 18.64 6.59
N THR A 706 -17.55 19.12 6.76
CA THR A 706 -17.00 20.11 5.82
C THR A 706 -16.28 19.33 4.73
N ILE A 707 -16.91 19.27 3.56
CA ILE A 707 -16.21 18.89 2.36
C ILE A 707 -15.83 20.19 1.67
N THR A 708 -14.53 20.38 1.47
CA THR A 708 -14.05 21.36 0.50
C THR A 708 -14.45 20.83 -0.87
N LEU A 709 -15.44 21.47 -1.48
CA LEU A 709 -15.76 21.25 -2.87
C LEU A 709 -15.07 22.37 -3.64
N ASP A 710 -14.01 22.00 -4.35
CA ASP A 710 -13.44 22.90 -5.33
C ASP A 710 -14.37 22.89 -6.53
N ALA A 711 -15.33 23.82 -6.53
CA ALA A 711 -16.01 24.23 -7.73
C ALA A 711 -15.09 25.21 -8.47
N SER A 712 -14.10 24.67 -9.17
CA SER A 712 -13.19 25.49 -9.96
C SER A 712 -13.76 25.68 -11.35
N PHE A 713 -13.77 26.93 -11.81
CA PHE A 713 -14.13 27.26 -13.18
C PHE A 713 -12.84 27.47 -13.98
N PRO A 714 -12.33 26.46 -14.70
CA PRO A 714 -11.36 26.74 -15.74
C PRO A 714 -12.10 27.40 -16.90
N GLY A 715 -11.77 28.66 -17.21
CA GLY A 715 -12.37 29.23 -18.41
C GLY A 715 -12.32 30.72 -18.62
N ILE A 716 -11.28 31.41 -18.16
CA ILE A 716 -10.97 32.71 -18.75
C ILE A 716 -9.49 32.72 -19.10
N PRO A 717 -9.13 32.82 -20.39
CA PRO A 717 -7.75 33.01 -20.78
C PRO A 717 -7.18 34.24 -20.05
N VAL A 718 -5.98 34.11 -19.51
CA VAL A 718 -5.24 35.26 -18.97
C VAL A 718 -3.93 35.41 -19.72
N LYS A 719 -3.47 36.65 -19.81
CA LYS A 719 -2.21 37.03 -20.44
C LYS A 719 -1.27 37.55 -19.36
N MET A 720 0.02 37.36 -19.54
CA MET A 720 1.04 37.92 -18.63
C MET A 720 1.59 39.22 -19.20
N GLU A 721 1.86 40.20 -18.35
CA GLU A 721 2.70 41.35 -18.68
C GLU A 721 4.11 41.12 -18.12
N GLY A 722 5.13 41.24 -18.97
CA GLY A 722 6.52 40.87 -18.65
C GLY A 722 6.85 39.41 -18.95
N SER A 723 8.09 39.00 -18.70
CA SER A 723 8.58 37.64 -18.90
C SER A 723 8.43 36.77 -17.64
N PHE A 724 8.32 35.47 -17.84
CA PHE A 724 8.57 34.47 -16.82
C PHE A 724 10.09 34.24 -16.80
N ASP A 725 10.79 34.81 -15.82
CA ASP A 725 12.25 34.80 -15.84
C ASP A 725 12.77 33.47 -15.29
N LEU A 726 13.64 32.84 -16.07
CA LEU A 726 14.27 31.57 -15.76
C LEU A 726 15.79 31.75 -15.79
N LYS A 727 16.43 31.45 -14.67
CA LYS A 727 17.89 31.52 -14.54
C LYS A 727 18.42 30.24 -13.94
N ILE A 728 19.51 29.70 -14.49
CA ILE A 728 20.22 28.58 -13.87
C ILE A 728 21.16 29.15 -12.80
N LEU A 729 21.04 28.64 -11.58
CA LEU A 729 22.00 28.83 -10.50
C LEU A 729 22.92 27.61 -10.47
N THR A 730 24.23 27.86 -10.53
CA THR A 730 25.25 26.81 -10.39
C THR A 730 25.30 26.38 -8.94
N VAL A 731 25.18 25.08 -8.69
CA VAL A 731 25.49 24.47 -7.39
C VAL A 731 26.87 23.84 -7.50
N GLY A 732 27.66 23.82 -6.44
CA GLY A 732 29.02 23.25 -6.41
C GLY A 732 29.13 21.73 -6.70
N ARG A 733 28.09 21.10 -7.26
CA ARG A 733 28.08 19.72 -7.75
C ARG A 733 27.73 19.71 -9.25
N PRO A 734 28.49 18.99 -10.09
CA PRO A 734 28.31 19.01 -11.55
C PRO A 734 27.07 18.24 -12.06
N ASP A 735 26.36 17.51 -11.21
CA ASP A 735 25.20 16.67 -11.55
C ASP A 735 23.86 17.24 -11.06
N VAL A 736 23.88 18.36 -10.34
CA VAL A 736 22.70 19.00 -9.73
C VAL A 736 22.65 20.48 -10.08
N TYR A 737 21.53 20.91 -10.63
CA TYR A 737 21.31 22.27 -11.10
C TYR A 737 20.04 22.85 -10.48
N ILE A 738 20.06 24.15 -10.20
CA ILE A 738 18.90 24.85 -9.68
C ILE A 738 18.40 25.82 -10.75
N LEU A 739 17.16 25.66 -11.18
CA LEU A 739 16.45 26.63 -12.01
C LEU A 739 15.69 27.58 -11.08
N GLN A 740 16.17 28.82 -11.02
CA GLN A 740 15.46 29.92 -10.39
C GLN A 740 14.36 30.40 -11.32
N ILE A 741 13.14 30.43 -10.80
CA ILE A 741 11.93 30.86 -11.48
C ILE A 741 11.39 32.09 -10.80
N LYS A 742 11.17 33.15 -11.57
CA LYS A 742 10.51 34.36 -11.12
C LYS A 742 9.16 34.52 -11.81
N GLY A 743 8.14 34.81 -11.01
CA GLY A 743 6.79 35.09 -11.51
C GLY A 743 6.73 36.33 -12.42
N PRO A 744 5.67 36.46 -13.23
CA PRO A 744 5.50 37.60 -14.14
C PRO A 744 5.28 38.90 -13.36
N LYS A 745 5.54 40.04 -14.02
CA LYS A 745 5.36 41.37 -13.41
C LYS A 745 3.89 41.61 -13.04
N ARG A 746 2.97 41.33 -13.97
CA ARG A 746 1.52 41.42 -13.79
C ARG A 746 0.80 40.30 -14.52
N LEU A 747 -0.36 39.93 -14.00
CA LEU A 747 -1.32 39.08 -14.70
C LEU A 747 -2.48 39.94 -15.18
N ILE A 748 -2.75 39.89 -16.48
CA ILE A 748 -3.82 40.66 -17.13
C ILE A 748 -4.90 39.68 -17.57
N ASP A 749 -6.14 40.05 -17.28
CA ASP A 749 -7.31 39.36 -17.79
C ASP A 749 -7.36 39.49 -19.31
N ALA A 750 -7.18 38.39 -20.05
CA ALA A 750 -7.16 38.43 -21.52
C ALA A 750 -8.50 38.86 -22.11
N SER A 751 -9.56 38.77 -21.30
CA SER A 751 -10.91 39.18 -21.64
C SER A 751 -11.14 40.70 -21.61
N ALA A 752 -10.18 41.50 -21.16
CA ALA A 752 -10.36 42.95 -21.15
C ALA A 752 -9.95 43.65 -22.47
N ALA A 753 -9.51 42.89 -23.50
CA ALA A 753 -8.89 43.45 -24.69
C ALA A 753 -9.89 43.71 -25.85
N LYS A 754 -9.95 44.96 -26.32
CA LYS A 754 -10.87 45.44 -27.37
C LYS A 754 -10.49 45.13 -28.83
N THR A 755 -9.57 44.21 -29.13
CA THR A 755 -9.17 43.95 -30.53
C THR A 755 -8.96 42.47 -30.87
N ASN A 756 -9.51 42.07 -32.02
CA ASN A 756 -9.25 40.80 -32.69
C ASN A 756 -7.75 40.64 -32.97
N HIS A 757 -7.07 39.74 -32.27
CA HIS A 757 -5.75 39.25 -32.70
C HIS A 757 -5.59 37.76 -32.38
N SER A 758 -5.45 36.97 -33.45
CA SER A 758 -5.24 35.52 -33.48
C SER A 758 -3.81 35.07 -33.15
N ASN A 759 -2.95 35.92 -32.57
CA ASN A 759 -1.53 35.56 -32.41
C ASN A 759 -1.12 35.56 -30.93
N SER A 760 -1.25 34.41 -30.27
CA SER A 760 -0.32 34.08 -29.19
C SER A 760 1.02 33.78 -29.85
N SER A 761 1.93 34.74 -29.88
CA SER A 761 3.30 34.43 -30.25
C SER A 761 3.91 33.59 -29.12
N GLU A 762 4.57 32.48 -29.40
CA GLU A 762 5.37 31.80 -28.38
C GLU A 762 6.76 32.45 -28.33
N ALA A 763 7.23 32.85 -27.15
CA ALA A 763 8.61 33.27 -26.94
C ALA A 763 9.38 32.02 -26.58
N ILE A 764 10.36 31.71 -27.41
CA ILE A 764 11.32 30.68 -27.11
C ILE A 764 12.49 31.35 -26.39
N LEU A 765 12.63 31.08 -25.10
CA LEU A 765 13.81 31.41 -24.33
C LEU A 765 14.80 30.25 -24.43
N GLU A 766 15.91 30.45 -25.14
CA GLU A 766 17.02 29.49 -25.15
C GLU A 766 18.04 29.88 -24.08
N ILE A 767 18.16 29.06 -23.04
CA ILE A 767 19.19 29.25 -22.01
C ILE A 767 20.38 28.35 -22.40
N PRO A 768 21.54 28.91 -22.80
CA PRO A 768 22.74 28.11 -23.02
C PRO A 768 23.16 27.48 -21.69
N THR A 769 23.48 26.20 -21.70
CA THR A 769 23.82 25.49 -20.47
C THR A 769 25.18 24.81 -20.58
N GLN A 770 25.83 24.63 -19.43
CA GLN A 770 27.04 23.81 -19.28
C GLN A 770 26.68 22.47 -18.63
N ILE A 771 25.45 21.99 -18.83
CA ILE A 771 24.96 20.75 -18.24
C ILE A 771 25.52 19.59 -19.07
N ASN A 772 26.22 18.64 -18.45
CA ASN A 772 26.88 17.51 -19.14
C ASN A 772 26.00 16.86 -20.23
N GLY A 773 26.16 17.27 -21.49
CA GLY A 773 25.42 16.75 -22.63
C GLY A 773 24.21 17.57 -23.11
N ILE A 774 23.72 18.56 -22.35
CA ILE A 774 22.66 19.49 -22.79
C ILE A 774 23.34 20.81 -23.17
N SER A 775 23.25 21.22 -24.42
CA SER A 775 23.85 22.49 -24.87
C SER A 775 22.95 23.70 -24.61
N LYS A 776 21.62 23.48 -24.60
CA LYS A 776 20.61 24.52 -24.44
C LYS A 776 19.34 23.95 -23.80
N ILE A 777 18.70 24.71 -22.92
CA ILE A 777 17.33 24.47 -22.50
C ILE A 777 16.44 25.40 -23.30
N LYS A 778 15.49 24.83 -24.03
CA LYS A 778 14.48 25.59 -24.78
C LYS A 778 13.24 25.75 -23.92
N VAL A 779 12.89 26.97 -23.55
CA VAL A 779 11.65 27.26 -22.82
C VAL A 779 10.65 27.95 -23.72
N THR A 780 9.52 27.31 -23.97
CA THR A 780 8.41 27.95 -24.68
C THR A 780 7.52 28.66 -23.68
N LEU A 781 7.54 29.99 -23.72
CA LEU A 781 6.67 30.87 -22.96
C LEU A 781 5.56 31.39 -23.88
N PRO A 782 4.30 31.46 -23.44
CA PRO A 782 3.31 32.22 -24.18
C PRO A 782 3.67 33.71 -24.13
N VAL A 783 3.96 34.34 -25.28
CA VAL A 783 3.97 35.81 -25.37
C VAL A 783 2.54 36.24 -25.49
N THR A 784 2.15 37.20 -24.67
CA THR A 784 1.00 37.99 -25.06
C THR A 784 1.12 39.44 -24.63
N VAL A 785 1.06 40.33 -25.62
CA VAL A 785 1.08 41.77 -25.45
C VAL A 785 -0.36 42.28 -25.46
N THR A 786 -0.76 43.09 -24.47
CA THR A 786 -2.02 43.87 -24.51
C THR A 786 -1.93 45.11 -23.61
N PRO A 787 -2.67 46.21 -23.90
CA PRO A 787 -2.57 47.47 -23.16
C PRO A 787 -3.30 47.43 -21.81
N ASP A 788 -2.84 48.29 -20.91
CA ASP A 788 -3.29 48.45 -19.52
C ASP A 788 -4.79 48.74 -19.40
N VAL A 789 -5.53 47.85 -18.73
CA VAL A 789 -6.91 48.09 -18.29
C VAL A 789 -7.04 47.66 -16.83
N LYS A 790 -7.42 48.62 -15.97
CA LYS A 790 -7.67 48.42 -14.55
C LYS A 790 -8.80 47.40 -14.34
N SER A 791 -8.46 46.18 -13.95
CA SER A 791 -9.38 45.14 -13.50
C SER A 791 -9.32 45.02 -11.97
N SER A 792 -10.42 45.31 -11.27
CA SER A 792 -10.56 45.16 -9.83
C SER A 792 -11.10 43.76 -9.46
N LEU A 793 -10.25 42.75 -9.30
CA LEU A 793 -10.68 41.39 -8.91
C LEU A 793 -9.69 40.75 -7.91
N ALA A 794 -10.01 40.81 -6.62
CA ALA A 794 -9.07 40.55 -5.52
C ALA A 794 -9.04 39.11 -4.95
N LYS A 795 -9.46 38.06 -5.68
CA LYS A 795 -9.54 36.67 -5.15
C LYS A 795 -9.27 35.53 -6.17
N GLN A 796 -8.59 35.80 -7.29
CA GLN A 796 -8.45 34.81 -8.38
C GLN A 796 -7.05 34.15 -8.39
N LEU A 797 -7.02 32.85 -8.74
CA LEU A 797 -5.79 32.06 -8.88
C LEU A 797 -5.56 31.78 -10.37
N ILE A 798 -4.32 31.82 -10.83
CA ILE A 798 -3.96 31.37 -12.18
C ILE A 798 -3.27 30.03 -12.08
N ARG A 799 -3.80 29.03 -12.80
CA ARG A 799 -3.18 27.70 -12.89
C ARG A 799 -2.57 27.47 -14.26
N SER A 800 -1.40 26.84 -14.24
CA SER A 800 -0.66 26.38 -15.41
C SER A 800 0.16 25.15 -15.03
N SER A 801 1.02 24.70 -15.93
CA SER A 801 2.03 23.68 -15.65
C SER A 801 3.30 23.95 -16.45
N ILE A 802 4.47 23.65 -15.89
CA ILE A 802 5.71 23.56 -16.67
C ILE A 802 5.85 22.09 -17.10
N SER A 803 5.71 21.83 -18.39
CA SER A 803 6.03 20.51 -18.96
C SER A 803 7.51 20.47 -19.29
N ILE A 804 8.26 19.58 -18.64
CA ILE A 804 9.68 19.33 -18.92
C ILE A 804 9.74 18.11 -19.83
N SER A 805 10.04 18.34 -21.09
CA SER A 805 10.33 17.29 -22.06
C SER A 805 11.82 17.08 -22.16
N THR A 806 12.27 15.83 -22.16
CA THR A 806 13.68 15.48 -22.36
C THR A 806 13.88 14.69 -23.65
N SER A 807 15.14 14.46 -24.05
CA SER A 807 15.48 13.55 -25.16
C SER A 807 14.99 12.11 -24.95
N ASP A 808 14.73 11.71 -23.70
CA ASP A 808 14.07 10.46 -23.36
C ASP A 808 12.69 10.77 -22.76
N SER A 809 11.63 10.43 -23.51
CA SER A 809 10.26 10.71 -23.08
C SER A 809 9.87 10.00 -21.78
N ARG A 810 10.59 8.94 -21.36
CA ARG A 810 10.30 8.17 -20.13
C ARG A 810 10.60 8.95 -18.85
N ILE A 811 11.41 10.00 -18.93
CA ILE A 811 11.82 10.86 -17.81
C ILE A 811 11.37 12.32 -17.97
N SER A 812 10.48 12.58 -18.92
CA SER A 812 9.77 13.86 -19.01
C SER A 812 8.78 13.99 -17.85
N ASP A 813 8.60 15.20 -17.33
CA ASP A 813 7.76 15.47 -16.15
C ASP A 813 6.89 16.72 -16.35
N THR A 814 5.89 16.94 -15.51
CA THR A 814 5.02 18.12 -15.54
C THR A 814 4.80 18.66 -14.12
N ILE A 815 5.27 19.89 -13.89
CA ILE A 815 5.20 20.56 -12.60
C ILE A 815 4.00 21.52 -12.59
N PRO A 816 2.98 21.32 -11.74
CA PRO A 816 1.87 22.27 -11.61
C PRO A 816 2.35 23.64 -11.12
N ILE A 817 1.76 24.70 -11.65
CA ILE A 817 2.03 26.08 -11.23
C ILE A 817 0.73 26.74 -10.80
N GLU A 818 0.78 27.42 -9.67
CA GLU A 818 -0.24 28.35 -9.22
C GLU A 818 0.36 29.74 -9.04
N ILE A 819 -0.25 30.75 -9.67
CA ILE A 819 0.18 32.15 -9.58
C ILE A 819 -0.91 32.97 -8.89
N THR A 820 -0.57 33.58 -7.76
CA THR A 820 -1.41 34.50 -7.00
C THR A 820 -1.14 35.94 -7.43
N GLN A 821 -2.18 36.74 -7.58
CA GLN A 821 -2.05 38.18 -7.85
C GLN A 821 -1.53 38.95 -6.65
#